data_AF-A0A9D9TP90-F1
#
_entry.id   AF-A0A9D9TP90-F1
#
_cell.length_a   1.000
_cell.length_b   1.000
_cell.length_c   1.000
_cell.angle_alpha   90.00
_cell.angle_beta   90.00
_cell.angle_gamma   90.00
#
_symmetry.space_group_name_H-M   'P 1'
#
loop_
_entity.id
_entity.type
_entity.pdbx_description
1 polymer ?
#
loop_
_entity_poly.entity_id
_entity_poly.type
_entity_poly.pdbx_seq_one_letter_code
_entity_poly.pdbx_strand_id
1 'polypeptide(L)'
;MDNKHFDKATAAGLLVAMGIIYGDIGTSPLYVMQSIVGDKNPITSTAVLGGLSCIFWTLTLQTTLKYVILILRADNKGEGGILALFSLVRRHAKWLTVPAIIGASTLLADGVITPPISVASAVEGLLKIYPDLQTVPIVLAIITVLFMFQIFGTKVVGKLFGPIMMVWFGMLAVFGVIWIAQDYEIFKALSPYYAYKLMITPNALGESGFWTLGAVFLCTTGAEALYSDLGHCGRGNIRISWIFVKIALLLQYFGQGAWLLLHEGQILDGRKPIFELMPNEFLITGICIATAAAIIASQALISGSFTLIAEAIRLSFWPKVRLNYPSDQKGQLYVPSMNILLWLGCMGVVLYFKESTAMEAAYGLAITLTMLMTTILMAYYLYIKKFNRMWIVIFLCVYILLEGAFLVANLRKFSHGGYVSLIIAFLIVTVMVVWYRAGIIKMRLTEYTKLDKYIDSLKELSEDMTVPKYATHLVFMSNASRSNEIESKIIYSIFQKRPKRADIFWFVHVDSVDEPYTMEYKVNVIAPDDIIKVNFRLGFRIEQKINLYFRKVVEDMVKNGEVDLTSRYESLNKQNLIGDFRFVVLERFLSYENQLPLMESLVMKAYFFIKQFTNSEDKWFGLDSSSVKVEKVPLIIRPIENINLKRIF
;
A
#
# COMPACT_ATOMS: atom_id res chain seq x y z
N MET A 1 -21.89 -9.02 6.95
CA MET A 1 -21.42 -9.87 8.06
C MET A 1 -21.30 -9.00 9.30
N ASP A 2 -21.95 -9.41 10.39
CA ASP A 2 -22.12 -8.62 11.61
C ASP A 2 -20.81 -8.28 12.33
N ASN A 3 -20.66 -7.02 12.74
CA ASN A 3 -19.50 -6.46 13.46
C ASN A 3 -19.21 -7.10 14.83
N LYS A 4 -19.98 -8.10 15.29
CA LYS A 4 -19.83 -8.72 16.62
C LYS A 4 -18.56 -9.58 16.80
N HIS A 5 -17.88 -9.97 15.71
CA HIS A 5 -16.67 -10.80 15.78
C HIS A 5 -15.35 -10.01 15.81
N PHE A 6 -15.31 -8.72 15.48
CA PHE A 6 -14.07 -7.94 15.39
C PHE A 6 -13.44 -7.57 16.75
N ASP A 7 -14.23 -7.65 17.83
CA ASP A 7 -13.82 -7.24 19.18
C ASP A 7 -13.48 -8.39 20.12
N LYS A 8 -13.87 -9.63 19.79
CA LYS A 8 -13.60 -10.79 20.64
C LYS A 8 -12.24 -11.38 20.32
N ALA A 9 -11.36 -11.46 21.33
CA ALA A 9 -10.11 -12.17 21.18
C ALA A 9 -10.30 -13.69 21.25
N THR A 10 -9.56 -14.43 20.43
CA THR A 10 -9.54 -15.89 20.44
C THR A 10 -8.10 -16.38 20.45
N ALA A 11 -7.81 -17.54 21.04
CA ALA A 11 -6.44 -18.07 21.09
C ALA A 11 -5.80 -18.21 19.70
N ALA A 12 -6.57 -18.68 18.71
CA ALA A 12 -6.15 -18.73 17.32
C ALA A 12 -5.92 -17.33 16.73
N GLY A 13 -6.80 -16.37 17.01
CA GLY A 13 -6.66 -14.98 16.56
C GLY A 13 -5.44 -14.26 17.16
N LEU A 14 -5.09 -14.58 18.41
CA LEU A 14 -3.88 -14.07 19.06
C LEU A 14 -2.61 -14.61 18.40
N LEU A 15 -2.56 -15.90 18.05
CA LEU A 15 -1.46 -16.48 17.29
C LEU A 15 -1.32 -15.86 15.90
N VAL A 16 -2.44 -15.63 15.20
CA VAL A 16 -2.43 -14.97 13.89
C VAL A 16 -1.92 -13.52 14.02
N ALA A 17 -2.40 -12.77 15.01
CA ALA A 17 -1.90 -11.42 15.29
C ALA A 17 -0.40 -11.43 15.63
N MET A 18 0.06 -12.40 16.41
CA MET A 18 1.49 -12.59 16.72
C MET A 18 2.35 -12.79 15.48
N GLY A 19 1.89 -13.62 14.55
CA GLY A 19 2.62 -13.93 13.32
C GLY A 19 2.63 -12.81 12.29
N ILE A 20 1.51 -12.10 12.13
CA ILE A 20 1.35 -11.14 11.03
C ILE A 20 1.76 -9.73 11.44
N ILE A 21 1.42 -9.28 12.65
CA ILE A 21 1.47 -7.85 12.96
C ILE A 21 2.78 -7.43 13.62
N TYR A 22 3.29 -8.24 14.55
CA TYR A 22 4.40 -7.81 15.39
C TYR A 22 5.77 -8.25 14.88
N GLY A 23 5.86 -8.79 13.66
CA GLY A 23 7.15 -9.15 13.07
C GLY A 23 8.09 -7.95 13.03
N ASP A 24 7.66 -6.86 12.41
CA ASP A 24 8.48 -5.66 12.21
C ASP A 24 8.98 -5.07 13.54
N ILE A 25 8.05 -4.64 14.42
CA ILE A 25 8.37 -4.12 15.76
C ILE A 25 9.07 -5.14 16.66
N GLY A 26 8.84 -6.43 16.42
CA GLY A 26 9.42 -7.55 17.15
C GLY A 26 10.91 -7.77 16.84
N THR A 27 11.37 -7.32 15.68
CA THR A 27 12.75 -7.49 15.22
C THR A 27 13.63 -6.27 15.52
N SER A 28 13.06 -5.13 15.88
CA SER A 28 13.79 -3.93 16.31
C SER A 28 14.85 -4.14 17.41
N PRO A 29 14.68 -5.07 18.39
CA PRO A 29 15.74 -5.37 19.36
C PRO A 29 17.07 -5.85 18.76
N LEU A 30 17.10 -6.25 17.48
CA LEU A 30 18.31 -6.67 16.78
C LEU A 30 19.28 -5.52 16.50
N TYR A 31 18.80 -4.27 16.46
CA TYR A 31 19.62 -3.12 16.05
C TYR A 31 19.46 -1.87 16.94
N VAL A 32 18.32 -1.69 17.63
CA VAL A 32 18.02 -0.45 18.38
C VAL A 32 19.07 -0.10 19.45
N MET A 33 19.46 -1.06 20.32
CA MET A 33 20.41 -0.74 21.41
C MET A 33 21.82 -0.46 20.90
N GLN A 34 22.25 -1.17 19.85
CA GLN A 34 23.51 -0.89 19.15
C GLN A 34 23.49 0.53 18.58
N SER A 35 22.37 0.94 17.96
CA SER A 35 22.18 2.28 17.41
C SER A 35 22.19 3.39 18.47
N ILE A 36 21.65 3.12 19.67
CA ILE A 36 21.58 4.09 20.78
C ILE A 36 22.96 4.36 21.38
N VAL A 37 23.71 3.30 21.67
CA VAL A 37 25.03 3.44 22.30
C VAL A 37 26.08 3.86 21.28
N GLY A 38 25.93 3.41 20.04
CA GLY A 38 26.87 3.64 18.96
C GLY A 38 28.04 2.66 19.02
N ASP A 39 28.57 2.34 17.84
CA ASP A 39 29.56 1.27 17.69
C ASP A 39 30.96 1.65 18.21
N LYS A 40 31.32 2.94 18.02
CA LYS A 40 32.65 3.48 18.30
C LYS A 40 32.72 4.35 19.56
N ASN A 41 31.59 4.57 20.22
CA ASN A 41 31.55 5.38 21.44
C ASN A 41 31.68 4.49 22.67
N PRO A 42 32.34 4.95 23.74
CA PRO A 42 32.33 4.24 25.01
C PRO A 42 30.90 4.08 25.53
N ILE A 43 30.58 2.88 26.01
CA ILE A 43 29.33 2.61 26.69
C ILE A 43 29.29 3.46 27.96
N THR A 44 28.21 4.20 28.18
CA THR A 44 28.00 5.02 29.37
C THR A 44 26.64 4.73 30.00
N SER A 45 26.57 4.74 31.33
CA SER A 45 25.32 4.52 32.06
C SER A 45 24.22 5.51 31.67
N THR A 46 24.58 6.76 31.36
CA THR A 46 23.62 7.78 30.89
C THR A 46 23.01 7.41 29.54
N ALA A 47 23.81 6.92 28.57
CA ALA A 47 23.30 6.48 27.27
C ALA A 47 22.40 5.25 27.39
N VAL A 48 22.77 4.30 28.26
CA VAL A 48 22.01 3.06 28.47
C VAL A 48 20.69 3.33 29.19
N LEU A 49 20.72 3.87 30.42
CA LEU A 49 19.51 4.11 31.21
C LEU A 49 18.59 5.15 30.57
N GLY A 50 19.17 6.18 29.96
CA GLY A 50 18.43 7.18 29.21
C GLY A 50 17.78 6.62 27.95
N GLY A 51 18.52 5.81 27.18
CA GLY A 51 18.02 5.17 25.97
C GLY A 51 16.86 4.22 26.27
N LEU A 52 17.00 3.40 27.32
CA LEU A 52 15.93 2.52 27.80
C LEU A 52 14.69 3.28 28.28
N SER A 53 14.89 4.40 28.98
CA SER A 53 13.78 5.26 29.38
C SER A 53 13.04 5.81 28.17
N CYS A 54 13.78 6.30 27.17
CA CYS A 54 13.21 6.76 25.91
C CYS A 54 12.45 5.64 25.19
N ILE A 55 12.98 4.41 25.11
CA ILE A 55 12.29 3.26 24.51
C ILE A 55 10.98 2.95 25.26
N PHE A 56 11.03 2.87 26.59
CA PHE A 56 9.86 2.55 27.41
C PHE A 56 8.72 3.55 27.18
N TRP A 57 9.03 4.84 27.21
CA TRP A 57 8.06 5.90 27.01
C TRP A 57 7.61 6.01 25.54
N THR A 58 8.48 5.74 24.58
CA THR A 58 8.12 5.73 23.14
C THR A 58 7.14 4.61 22.84
N LEU A 59 7.41 3.36 23.26
CA LEU A 59 6.48 2.24 23.08
C LEU A 59 5.14 2.45 23.81
N THR A 60 5.16 3.20 24.92
CA THR A 60 3.96 3.53 25.68
C THR A 60 3.14 4.63 25.01
N LEU A 61 3.73 5.78 24.70
CA LEU A 61 3.02 6.92 24.12
C LEU A 61 2.68 6.68 22.66
N GLN A 62 3.65 6.24 21.85
CA GLN A 62 3.48 6.05 20.42
C GLN A 62 2.69 4.76 20.15
N THR A 63 3.28 3.59 20.38
CA THR A 63 2.64 2.34 19.96
C THR A 63 1.39 2.01 20.79
N THR A 64 1.44 2.15 22.11
CA THR A 64 0.30 1.77 22.97
C THR A 64 -0.83 2.80 22.93
N LEU A 65 -0.57 4.06 23.29
CA LEU A 65 -1.65 5.06 23.37
C LEU A 65 -2.13 5.50 21.98
N LYS A 66 -1.23 5.93 21.09
CA LYS A 66 -1.62 6.41 19.75
C LYS A 66 -2.19 5.29 18.88
N TYR A 67 -1.43 4.21 18.66
CA TYR A 67 -1.82 3.19 17.68
C TYR A 67 -2.86 2.23 18.26
N VAL A 68 -2.52 1.49 19.31
CA VAL A 68 -3.35 0.39 19.83
C VAL A 68 -4.67 0.87 20.46
N ILE A 69 -4.65 1.99 21.20
CA ILE A 69 -5.85 2.49 21.89
C ILE A 69 -6.69 3.43 21.01
N LEU A 70 -6.06 4.41 20.34
CA LEU A 70 -6.77 5.46 19.60
C LEU A 70 -6.98 5.11 18.12
N ILE A 71 -5.92 4.88 17.35
CA ILE A 71 -5.99 4.74 15.88
C ILE A 71 -6.73 3.47 15.47
N LEU A 72 -6.57 2.33 16.15
CA LEU A 72 -7.35 1.11 15.84
C LEU A 72 -8.88 1.28 15.97
N ARG A 73 -9.37 2.41 16.49
CA ARG A 73 -10.81 2.73 16.51
C ARG A 73 -11.29 3.39 15.21
N ALA A 74 -10.38 3.80 14.34
CA ALA A 74 -10.67 4.48 13.09
C ALA A 74 -10.61 3.50 11.91
N ASP A 75 -11.44 2.46 11.92
CA ASP A 75 -11.51 1.51 10.80
C ASP A 75 -12.50 1.96 9.71
N ASN A 76 -12.22 1.56 8.47
CA ASN A 76 -13.14 1.70 7.34
C ASN A 76 -13.62 0.31 6.89
N LYS A 77 -14.83 -0.08 7.31
CA LYS A 77 -15.39 -1.42 7.05
C LYS A 77 -14.44 -2.55 7.50
N GLY A 78 -13.82 -2.39 8.66
CA GLY A 78 -12.86 -3.33 9.23
C GLY A 78 -11.42 -3.18 8.73
N GLU A 79 -11.13 -2.38 7.69
CA GLU A 79 -9.77 -2.11 7.23
C GLU A 79 -9.15 -0.92 7.99
N GLY A 80 -7.85 -1.00 8.25
CA GLY A 80 -7.07 0.10 8.84
C GLY A 80 -5.95 0.53 7.91
N GLY A 81 -5.10 1.45 8.38
CA GLY A 81 -4.02 2.04 7.59
C GLY A 81 -4.32 3.47 7.12
N ILE A 82 -3.30 4.12 6.57
CA ILE A 82 -3.38 5.55 6.24
C ILE A 82 -4.39 5.87 5.12
N LEU A 83 -4.48 5.01 4.09
CA LEU A 83 -5.42 5.20 2.98
C LEU A 83 -6.87 4.84 3.39
N ALA A 84 -7.04 3.82 4.23
CA ALA A 84 -8.31 3.55 4.91
C ALA A 84 -8.77 4.76 5.74
N LEU A 85 -7.88 5.36 6.55
CA LEU A 85 -8.17 6.58 7.32
C LEU A 85 -8.54 7.75 6.40
N PHE A 86 -7.76 7.96 5.33
CA PHE A 86 -8.04 8.99 4.33
C PHE A 86 -9.43 8.81 3.71
N SER A 87 -9.84 7.58 3.42
CA SER A 87 -11.15 7.31 2.81
C SER A 87 -12.34 7.78 3.67
N LEU A 88 -12.17 7.80 5.01
CA LEU A 88 -13.18 8.31 5.97
C LEU A 88 -13.26 9.83 5.96
N VAL A 89 -12.13 10.52 5.71
CA VAL A 89 -12.03 11.98 5.84
C VAL A 89 -12.07 12.73 4.50
N ARG A 90 -11.76 12.07 3.37
CA ARG A 90 -11.55 12.68 2.04
C ARG A 90 -12.70 13.55 1.52
N ARG A 91 -13.94 13.28 1.94
CA ARG A 91 -15.13 14.05 1.50
C ARG A 91 -15.24 15.43 2.15
N HIS A 92 -14.53 15.68 3.25
CA HIS A 92 -14.66 16.90 4.04
C HIS A 92 -13.64 17.97 3.66
N ALA A 93 -12.45 17.58 3.21
CA ALA A 93 -11.41 18.53 2.83
C ALA A 93 -10.47 17.97 1.76
N LYS A 94 -10.34 18.70 0.64
CA LYS A 94 -9.47 18.31 -0.49
C LYS A 94 -7.98 18.29 -0.14
N TRP A 95 -7.53 19.14 0.78
CA TRP A 95 -6.13 19.25 1.18
C TRP A 95 -5.61 17.99 1.88
N LEU A 96 -6.49 17.17 2.47
CA LEU A 96 -6.15 15.90 3.12
C LEU A 96 -5.59 14.85 2.14
N THR A 97 -5.72 15.08 0.83
CA THR A 97 -5.08 14.25 -0.20
C THR A 97 -3.55 14.31 -0.09
N VAL A 98 -2.99 15.46 0.31
CA VAL A 98 -1.54 15.65 0.44
C VAL A 98 -0.94 14.74 1.52
N PRO A 99 -1.39 14.79 2.80
CA PRO A 99 -0.86 13.89 3.82
C PRO A 99 -1.11 12.42 3.50
N ALA A 100 -2.25 12.08 2.86
CA ALA A 100 -2.53 10.71 2.45
C ALA A 100 -1.53 10.17 1.42
N ILE A 101 -1.21 10.96 0.38
CA ILE A 101 -0.22 10.55 -0.64
C ILE A 101 1.19 10.46 -0.04
N ILE A 102 1.59 11.46 0.77
CA ILE A 102 2.91 11.46 1.40
C ILE A 102 3.06 10.24 2.30
N GLY A 103 2.13 10.03 3.24
CA GLY A 103 2.26 8.94 4.21
C GLY A 103 2.12 7.56 3.59
N ALA A 104 1.26 7.38 2.57
CA ALA A 104 1.21 6.11 1.84
C ALA A 104 2.52 5.83 1.08
N SER A 105 3.13 6.86 0.49
CA SER A 105 4.37 6.69 -0.27
C SER A 105 5.57 6.41 0.64
N THR A 106 5.64 7.07 1.80
CA THR A 106 6.70 6.83 2.79
C THR A 106 6.54 5.47 3.46
N LEU A 107 5.32 4.96 3.64
CA LEU A 107 5.05 3.59 4.09
C LEU A 107 5.46 2.54 3.02
N LEU A 108 5.30 2.82 1.73
CA LEU A 108 5.83 1.93 0.69
C LEU A 108 7.36 1.97 0.60
N ALA A 109 7.97 3.13 0.82
CA ALA A 109 9.43 3.25 0.89
C ALA A 109 9.98 2.43 2.06
N ASP A 110 9.28 2.42 3.19
CA ASP A 110 9.58 1.56 4.34
C ASP A 110 9.52 0.06 3.98
N GLY A 111 8.53 -0.32 3.15
CA GLY A 111 8.42 -1.64 2.50
C GLY A 111 9.68 -2.10 1.76
N VAL A 112 10.51 -1.18 1.29
CA VAL A 112 11.76 -1.46 0.58
C VAL A 112 12.96 -1.61 1.54
N ILE A 113 12.94 -0.95 2.69
CA ILE A 113 14.09 -0.90 3.63
C ILE A 113 14.01 -1.99 4.70
N THR A 114 12.81 -2.32 5.20
CA THR A 114 12.64 -3.26 6.32
C THR A 114 13.18 -4.66 6.04
N PRO A 115 12.95 -5.30 4.87
CA PRO A 115 13.48 -6.64 4.65
C PRO A 115 15.02 -6.71 4.64
N PRO A 116 15.74 -5.80 3.94
CA PRO A 116 17.19 -5.67 4.06
C PRO A 116 17.69 -5.55 5.50
N ILE A 117 17.22 -4.56 6.26
CA ILE A 117 17.77 -4.26 7.58
C ILE A 117 17.48 -5.39 8.59
N SER A 118 16.28 -5.98 8.55
CA SER A 118 15.88 -7.04 9.48
C SER A 118 16.65 -8.33 9.21
N VAL A 119 16.73 -8.75 7.94
CA VAL A 119 17.44 -9.98 7.55
C VAL A 119 18.94 -9.83 7.74
N ALA A 120 19.53 -8.69 7.34
CA ALA A 120 20.94 -8.40 7.59
C ALA A 120 21.26 -8.42 9.09
N SER A 121 20.43 -7.76 9.92
CA SER A 121 20.66 -7.71 11.36
C SER A 121 20.63 -9.07 12.04
N ALA A 122 19.76 -9.98 11.58
CA ALA A 122 19.70 -11.35 12.09
C ALA A 122 20.92 -12.18 11.63
N VAL A 123 21.29 -12.10 10.35
CA VAL A 123 22.39 -12.89 9.76
C VAL A 123 23.76 -12.43 10.27
N GLU A 124 23.93 -11.13 10.54
CA GLU A 124 25.16 -10.58 11.14
C GLU A 124 25.48 -11.16 12.52
N GLY A 125 24.52 -11.78 13.21
CA GLY A 125 24.81 -12.56 14.41
C GLY A 125 25.85 -13.68 14.19
N LEU A 126 25.98 -14.19 12.96
CA LEU A 126 26.99 -15.18 12.59
C LEU A 126 28.42 -14.63 12.69
N LEU A 127 28.62 -13.32 12.61
CA LEU A 127 29.95 -12.70 12.70
C LEU A 127 30.60 -12.92 14.07
N LYS A 128 29.82 -13.15 15.12
CA LYS A 128 30.32 -13.54 16.44
C LYS A 128 31.04 -14.90 16.44
N ILE A 129 30.65 -15.80 15.54
CA ILE A 129 31.25 -17.13 15.40
C ILE A 129 32.28 -17.14 14.24
N TYR A 130 31.94 -16.47 13.15
CA TYR A 130 32.72 -16.41 11.91
C TYR A 130 32.98 -14.95 11.52
N PRO A 131 34.02 -14.30 12.08
CA PRO A 131 34.27 -12.87 11.87
C PRO A 131 34.51 -12.48 10.40
N ASP A 132 35.11 -13.36 9.60
CA ASP A 132 35.44 -13.10 8.19
C ASP A 132 34.30 -13.46 7.21
N LEU A 133 33.11 -13.80 7.72
CA LEU A 133 31.99 -14.23 6.88
C LEU A 133 31.38 -13.07 6.09
N GLN A 134 31.32 -13.20 4.77
CA GLN A 134 30.57 -12.26 3.92
C GLN A 134 29.07 -12.50 4.08
N THR A 135 28.38 -11.62 4.79
CA THR A 135 26.93 -11.74 5.08
C THR A 135 26.06 -11.38 3.87
N VAL A 136 26.51 -10.47 3.01
CA VAL A 136 25.73 -9.94 1.86
C VAL A 136 25.14 -11.04 0.96
N PRO A 137 25.90 -12.04 0.48
CA PRO A 137 25.33 -13.11 -0.35
C PRO A 137 24.22 -13.91 0.33
N ILE A 138 24.35 -14.17 1.65
CA ILE A 138 23.36 -14.89 2.45
C ILE A 138 22.06 -14.08 2.53
N VAL A 139 22.18 -12.77 2.81
CA VAL A 139 21.04 -11.86 2.88
C VAL A 139 20.31 -11.77 1.54
N LEU A 140 21.05 -11.62 0.43
CA LEU A 140 20.47 -11.58 -0.92
C LEU A 140 19.76 -12.89 -1.28
N ALA A 141 20.32 -14.04 -0.89
CA ALA A 141 19.71 -15.35 -1.11
C ALA A 141 18.39 -15.47 -0.33
N ILE A 142 18.38 -15.12 0.96
CA ILE A 142 17.16 -15.15 1.80
C ILE A 142 16.09 -14.23 1.21
N ILE A 143 16.43 -12.99 0.87
CA ILE A 143 15.49 -12.03 0.27
C ILE A 143 14.95 -12.55 -1.06
N THR A 144 15.79 -13.11 -1.93
CA THR A 144 15.35 -13.64 -3.22
C THR A 144 14.38 -14.81 -3.05
N VAL A 145 14.70 -15.76 -2.18
CA VAL A 145 13.81 -16.87 -1.82
C VAL A 145 12.48 -16.33 -1.27
N LEU A 146 12.56 -15.35 -0.37
CA LEU A 146 11.41 -14.69 0.24
C LEU A 146 10.46 -14.08 -0.80
N PHE A 147 10.99 -13.40 -1.82
CA PHE A 147 10.20 -12.79 -2.90
C PHE A 147 9.71 -13.79 -3.95
N MET A 148 10.40 -14.91 -4.16
CA MET A 148 9.94 -16.00 -5.02
C MET A 148 8.69 -16.70 -4.45
N PHE A 149 8.66 -16.90 -3.12
CA PHE A 149 7.54 -17.59 -2.47
C PHE A 149 6.25 -16.75 -2.33
N GLN A 150 6.30 -15.46 -2.67
CA GLN A 150 5.14 -14.54 -2.56
C GLN A 150 3.93 -14.97 -3.41
N ILE A 151 4.17 -15.66 -4.53
CA ILE A 151 3.11 -16.07 -5.46
C ILE A 151 2.15 -17.11 -4.87
N PHE A 152 2.63 -17.92 -3.93
CA PHE A 152 1.84 -18.97 -3.26
C PHE A 152 0.90 -18.41 -2.19
N GLY A 153 1.04 -17.12 -1.86
CA GLY A 153 0.23 -16.43 -0.87
C GLY A 153 0.55 -16.86 0.57
N THR A 154 -0.01 -16.13 1.52
CA THR A 154 0.26 -16.30 2.96
C THR A 154 -0.53 -17.45 3.60
N LYS A 155 -1.39 -18.17 2.87
CA LYS A 155 -2.27 -19.22 3.45
C LYS A 155 -1.51 -20.45 3.96
N VAL A 156 -0.46 -20.88 3.24
CA VAL A 156 0.36 -22.05 3.63
C VAL A 156 1.34 -21.68 4.73
N VAL A 157 1.91 -20.48 4.66
CA VAL A 157 2.99 -20.03 5.57
C VAL A 157 2.45 -19.39 6.85
N GLY A 158 1.29 -18.71 6.78
CA GLY A 158 0.71 -17.95 7.90
C GLY A 158 0.31 -18.77 9.12
N LYS A 159 0.05 -20.08 8.97
CA LYS A 159 -0.19 -20.97 10.12
C LYS A 159 1.05 -21.17 11.00
N LEU A 160 2.24 -21.10 10.40
CA LEU A 160 3.51 -21.27 11.11
C LEU A 160 4.05 -19.96 11.68
N PHE A 161 3.60 -18.80 11.16
CA PHE A 161 4.07 -17.49 11.61
C PHE A 161 3.79 -17.25 13.10
N GLY A 162 2.57 -17.53 13.55
CA GLY A 162 2.18 -17.35 14.96
C GLY A 162 3.07 -18.11 15.94
N PRO A 163 3.22 -19.45 15.78
CA PRO A 163 4.11 -20.25 16.62
C PRO A 163 5.57 -19.78 16.60
N ILE A 164 6.14 -19.46 15.43
CA ILE A 164 7.53 -18.99 15.34
C ILE A 164 7.71 -17.66 16.08
N MET A 165 6.78 -16.71 15.89
CA MET A 165 6.83 -15.43 16.60
C MET A 165 6.62 -15.60 18.11
N MET A 166 5.79 -16.54 18.55
CA MET A 166 5.65 -16.88 19.96
C MET A 166 6.96 -17.41 20.56
N VAL A 167 7.67 -18.28 19.83
CA VAL A 167 9.01 -18.76 20.24
C VAL A 167 10.00 -17.60 20.28
N TRP A 168 10.00 -16.72 19.28
CA TRP A 168 10.84 -15.52 19.26
C TRP A 168 10.59 -14.61 20.47
N PHE A 169 9.35 -14.19 20.72
CA PHE A 169 9.02 -13.34 21.88
C PHE A 169 9.25 -14.04 23.22
N GLY A 170 9.01 -15.36 23.29
CA GLY A 170 9.35 -16.16 24.45
C GLY A 170 10.86 -16.16 24.74
N MET A 171 11.68 -16.35 23.70
CA MET A 171 13.13 -16.28 23.78
C MET A 171 13.61 -14.89 24.25
N LEU A 172 13.06 -13.82 23.68
CA LEU A 172 13.33 -12.44 24.10
C LEU A 172 13.01 -12.22 25.59
N ALA A 173 11.84 -12.69 26.04
CA ALA A 173 11.44 -12.56 27.44
C ALA A 173 12.36 -13.33 28.39
N VAL A 174 12.74 -14.56 28.04
CA VAL A 174 13.59 -15.43 28.88
C VAL A 174 14.99 -14.82 29.04
N PHE A 175 15.67 -14.46 27.95
CA PHE A 175 17.00 -13.85 28.05
C PHE A 175 16.95 -12.47 28.70
N GLY A 176 15.90 -11.69 28.44
CA GLY A 176 15.64 -10.44 29.14
C GLY A 176 15.62 -10.61 30.66
N VAL A 177 14.82 -11.57 31.17
CA VAL A 177 14.71 -11.84 32.61
C VAL A 177 16.02 -12.33 33.22
N ILE A 178 16.74 -13.23 32.54
CA ILE A 178 18.03 -13.77 33.02
C ILE A 178 19.04 -12.65 33.26
N TRP A 179 19.13 -11.68 32.34
CA TRP A 179 20.09 -10.58 32.46
C TRP A 179 19.64 -9.47 33.40
N ILE A 180 18.34 -9.18 33.46
CA ILE A 180 17.79 -8.23 34.46
C ILE A 180 18.10 -8.69 35.89
N ALA A 181 18.10 -10.01 36.15
CA ALA A 181 18.42 -10.54 37.48
C ALA A 181 19.86 -10.26 37.94
N GLN A 182 20.76 -9.87 37.03
CA GLN A 182 22.14 -9.52 37.35
C GLN A 182 22.30 -8.06 37.79
N ASP A 183 21.43 -7.15 37.30
CA ASP A 183 21.48 -5.73 37.66
C ASP A 183 20.07 -5.11 37.75
N TYR A 184 19.59 -4.95 38.98
CA TYR A 184 18.29 -4.33 39.28
C TYR A 184 18.29 -2.80 39.09
N GLU A 185 19.44 -2.16 38.92
CA GLU A 185 19.49 -0.72 38.66
C GLU A 185 18.81 -0.36 37.33
N ILE A 186 18.65 -1.33 36.43
CA ILE A 186 18.01 -1.14 35.13
C ILE A 186 16.57 -0.59 35.24
N PHE A 187 15.86 -0.90 36.34
CA PHE A 187 14.50 -0.40 36.57
C PHE A 187 14.44 1.10 36.82
N LYS A 188 15.57 1.76 37.13
CA LYS A 188 15.65 3.23 37.20
C LYS A 188 15.23 3.87 35.87
N ALA A 189 15.46 3.19 34.73
CA ALA A 189 15.07 3.65 33.40
C ALA A 189 13.55 3.85 33.22
N LEU A 190 12.69 3.24 34.04
CA LEU A 190 11.24 3.48 33.99
C LEU A 190 10.87 4.95 34.28
N SER A 191 11.70 5.65 35.07
CA SER A 191 11.50 7.06 35.34
C SER A 191 11.83 7.90 34.10
N PRO A 192 10.92 8.78 33.63
CA PRO A 192 11.17 9.68 32.49
C PRO A 192 12.31 10.67 32.77
N TYR A 193 12.73 10.82 34.02
CA TYR A 193 13.91 11.60 34.40
C TYR A 193 15.17 11.17 33.63
N TYR A 194 15.36 9.87 33.38
CA TYR A 194 16.54 9.37 32.66
C TYR A 194 16.50 9.73 31.17
N ALA A 195 15.32 9.66 30.54
CA ALA A 195 15.12 10.16 29.18
C ALA A 195 15.46 11.66 29.09
N TYR A 196 14.92 12.46 30.01
CA TYR A 196 15.21 13.90 30.07
C TYR A 196 16.71 14.17 30.30
N LYS A 197 17.33 13.48 31.26
CA LYS A 197 18.76 13.59 31.58
C LYS A 197 19.61 13.28 30.35
N LEU A 198 19.31 12.23 29.60
CA LEU A 198 20.01 11.92 28.36
C LEU A 198 19.90 13.05 27.34
N MET A 199 18.72 13.63 27.14
CA MET A 199 18.54 14.70 26.15
C MET A 199 19.35 15.96 26.47
N ILE A 200 19.46 16.32 27.76
CA ILE A 200 20.19 17.53 28.19
C ILE A 200 21.69 17.29 28.39
N THR A 201 22.11 16.05 28.63
CA THR A 201 23.52 15.74 28.89
C THR A 201 24.27 15.64 27.56
N PRO A 202 25.36 16.39 27.37
CA PRO A 202 26.23 16.23 26.21
C PRO A 202 26.87 14.82 26.20
N ASN A 203 26.94 14.21 25.03
CA ASN A 203 27.67 12.96 24.82
C ASN A 203 29.19 13.20 24.84
N ALA A 204 29.98 12.12 24.71
CA ALA A 204 31.45 12.18 24.68
C ALA A 204 32.03 13.07 23.56
N LEU A 205 31.24 13.41 22.54
CA LEU A 205 31.59 14.29 21.43
C LEU A 205 31.16 15.75 21.65
N GLY A 206 30.62 16.07 22.85
CA GLY A 206 30.15 17.41 23.20
C GLY A 206 28.77 17.78 22.64
N GLU A 207 28.03 16.81 22.09
CA GLU A 207 26.76 17.03 21.41
C GLU A 207 25.58 16.65 22.31
N SER A 208 24.48 17.39 22.23
CA SER A 208 23.26 17.06 23.00
C SER A 208 22.79 15.62 22.73
N GLY A 209 22.50 14.85 23.79
CA GLY A 209 21.92 13.51 23.67
C GLY A 209 20.50 13.48 23.05
N PHE A 210 19.93 14.64 22.69
CA PHE A 210 18.74 14.74 21.85
C PHE A 210 18.86 13.94 20.54
N TRP A 211 20.05 13.90 19.92
CA TRP A 211 20.24 13.19 18.64
C TRP A 211 20.05 11.67 18.74
N THR A 212 20.21 11.10 19.94
CA THR A 212 19.95 9.68 20.21
C THR A 212 18.48 9.30 19.99
N LEU A 213 17.56 10.27 20.01
CA LEU A 213 16.15 10.04 19.69
C LEU A 213 15.95 9.47 18.28
N GLY A 214 16.84 9.76 17.33
CA GLY A 214 16.80 9.16 16.00
C GLY A 214 17.00 7.64 16.04
N ALA A 215 17.85 7.14 16.93
CA ALA A 215 18.04 5.71 17.18
C ALA A 215 16.89 5.12 18.00
N VAL A 216 16.40 5.82 19.03
CA VAL A 216 15.25 5.38 19.83
C VAL A 216 14.02 5.16 18.97
N PHE A 217 13.77 6.03 17.98
CA PHE A 217 12.62 5.91 17.08
C PHE A 217 12.50 4.52 16.42
N LEU A 218 13.64 3.87 16.18
CA LEU A 218 13.69 2.54 15.58
C LEU A 218 12.96 1.46 16.42
N CYS A 219 12.67 1.69 17.70
CA CYS A 219 11.90 0.75 18.52
C CYS A 219 10.41 0.73 18.22
N THR A 220 9.87 1.74 17.53
CA THR A 220 8.44 1.85 17.19
C THR A 220 8.15 1.61 15.71
N THR A 221 9.14 1.19 14.93
CA THR A 221 8.92 0.77 13.54
C THR A 221 8.01 -0.47 13.55
N GLY A 222 7.06 -0.52 12.61
CA GLY A 222 5.96 -1.50 12.65
C GLY A 222 4.67 -1.08 13.35
N ALA A 223 4.62 0.08 14.02
CA ALA A 223 3.35 0.58 14.57
C ALA A 223 2.31 0.91 13.48
N GLU A 224 2.75 1.38 12.30
CA GLU A 224 1.89 1.59 11.13
C GLU A 224 1.41 0.26 10.52
N ALA A 225 2.25 -0.78 10.51
CA ALA A 225 1.88 -2.11 10.05
C ALA A 225 0.73 -2.70 10.89
N LEU A 226 0.77 -2.48 12.20
CA LEU A 226 -0.30 -2.83 13.14
C LEU A 226 -1.63 -2.16 12.81
N TYR A 227 -1.60 -0.97 12.22
CA TYR A 227 -2.81 -0.30 11.76
C TYR A 227 -3.26 -0.78 10.38
N SER A 228 -2.36 -0.96 9.41
CA SER A 228 -2.71 -1.43 8.06
C SER A 228 -3.28 -2.86 8.06
N ASP A 229 -2.81 -3.73 8.95
CA ASP A 229 -3.25 -5.13 9.01
C ASP A 229 -4.43 -5.37 9.98
N LEU A 230 -5.13 -4.30 10.38
CA LEU A 230 -6.31 -4.38 11.24
C LEU A 230 -7.40 -5.31 10.66
N GLY A 231 -7.60 -5.30 9.34
CA GLY A 231 -8.59 -6.14 8.65
C GLY A 231 -8.35 -7.63 8.76
N HIS A 232 -7.09 -8.04 8.98
CA HIS A 232 -6.69 -9.44 9.08
C HIS A 232 -6.86 -10.03 10.47
N CYS A 233 -6.42 -9.28 11.48
CA CYS A 233 -6.31 -9.82 12.83
C CYS A 233 -7.45 -9.38 13.74
N GLY A 234 -8.12 -8.28 13.41
CA GLY A 234 -9.17 -7.70 14.23
C GLY A 234 -8.64 -6.99 15.47
N ARG A 235 -9.40 -5.97 15.90
CA ARG A 235 -9.01 -5.05 16.97
C ARG A 235 -8.78 -5.72 18.32
N GLY A 236 -9.66 -6.66 18.69
CA GLY A 236 -9.61 -7.34 19.98
C GLY A 236 -8.34 -8.17 20.17
N ASN A 237 -7.96 -8.93 19.13
CA ASN A 237 -6.74 -9.74 19.17
C ASN A 237 -5.51 -8.84 19.32
N ILE A 238 -5.40 -7.79 18.50
CA ILE A 238 -4.25 -6.85 18.52
C ILE A 238 -4.06 -6.22 19.91
N ARG A 239 -5.14 -5.83 20.59
CA ARG A 239 -5.01 -5.20 21.92
C ARG A 239 -4.45 -6.14 22.97
N ILE A 240 -4.89 -7.40 22.98
CA ILE A 240 -4.46 -8.38 23.98
C ILE A 240 -3.06 -8.90 23.67
N SER A 241 -2.78 -9.28 22.42
CA SER A 241 -1.44 -9.76 22.04
C SER A 241 -0.37 -8.67 22.20
N TRP A 242 -0.73 -7.39 22.03
CA TRP A 242 0.21 -6.29 22.26
C TRP A 242 0.75 -6.24 23.69
N ILE A 243 -0.05 -6.62 24.70
CA ILE A 243 0.40 -6.62 26.11
C ILE A 243 1.58 -7.58 26.26
N PHE A 244 1.44 -8.81 25.76
CA PHE A 244 2.49 -9.82 25.79
C PHE A 244 3.73 -9.37 25.01
N VAL A 245 3.55 -8.89 23.78
CA VAL A 245 4.64 -8.42 22.91
C VAL A 245 5.40 -7.26 23.54
N LYS A 246 4.69 -6.26 24.09
CA LYS A 246 5.29 -5.13 24.78
C LYS A 246 6.13 -5.59 25.97
N ILE A 247 5.62 -6.52 26.77
CA ILE A 247 6.37 -7.06 27.93
C ILE A 247 7.63 -7.76 27.45
N ALA A 248 7.55 -8.65 26.46
CA ALA A 248 8.71 -9.36 25.91
C ALA A 248 9.78 -8.40 25.36
N LEU A 249 9.36 -7.37 24.61
CA LEU A 249 10.26 -6.34 24.08
C LEU A 249 10.94 -5.56 25.20
N LEU A 250 10.18 -5.09 26.21
CA LEU A 250 10.75 -4.34 27.32
C LEU A 250 11.73 -5.17 28.16
N LEU A 251 11.38 -6.43 28.45
CA LEU A 251 12.28 -7.36 29.13
C LEU A 251 13.58 -7.53 28.36
N GLN A 252 13.50 -7.71 27.03
CA GLN A 252 14.69 -7.86 26.21
C GLN A 252 15.55 -6.58 26.18
N TYR A 253 14.93 -5.40 26.02
CA TYR A 253 15.68 -4.15 26.04
C TYR A 253 16.37 -3.94 27.39
N PHE A 254 15.68 -4.23 28.50
CA PHE A 254 16.27 -4.09 29.83
C PHE A 254 17.39 -5.11 30.05
N GLY A 255 17.24 -6.36 29.59
CA GLY A 255 18.32 -7.33 29.61
C GLY A 255 19.55 -6.85 28.81
N GLN A 256 19.34 -6.29 27.61
CA GLN A 256 20.42 -5.69 26.83
C GLN A 256 21.12 -4.56 27.56
N GLY A 257 20.35 -3.69 28.22
CA GLY A 257 20.93 -2.61 29.02
C GLY A 257 21.69 -3.10 30.26
N ALA A 258 21.21 -4.13 30.95
CA ALA A 258 21.93 -4.72 32.09
C ALA A 258 23.30 -5.27 31.65
N TRP A 259 23.35 -5.97 30.51
CA TRP A 259 24.61 -6.41 29.91
C TRP A 259 25.55 -5.23 29.56
N LEU A 260 25.00 -4.15 28.99
CA LEU A 260 25.77 -2.96 28.62
C LEU A 260 26.33 -2.22 29.85
N LEU A 261 25.59 -2.15 30.95
CA LEU A 261 26.07 -1.54 32.21
C LEU A 261 27.27 -2.28 32.78
N LEU A 262 27.31 -3.62 32.68
CA LEU A 262 28.46 -4.42 33.10
C LEU A 262 29.72 -4.17 32.24
N HIS A 263 29.55 -3.63 31.04
CA HIS A 263 30.64 -3.31 30.10
C HIS A 263 30.85 -1.80 29.94
N GLU A 264 30.43 -1.00 30.93
CA GLU A 264 30.64 0.45 30.93
C GLU A 264 32.12 0.80 30.69
N GLY A 265 32.36 1.79 29.82
CA GLY A 265 33.70 2.22 29.40
C GLY A 265 34.29 1.46 28.22
N GLN A 266 33.72 0.32 27.79
CA GLN A 266 34.16 -0.38 26.58
C GLN A 266 33.47 0.16 25.32
N ILE A 267 34.02 -0.16 24.15
CA ILE A 267 33.37 0.04 22.84
C ILE A 267 32.63 -1.24 22.40
N LEU A 268 31.57 -1.07 21.60
CA LEU A 268 30.81 -2.20 21.07
C LEU A 268 31.59 -2.94 19.97
N ASP A 269 32.25 -2.22 19.07
CA ASP A 269 33.14 -2.76 18.03
C ASP A 269 32.49 -3.88 17.19
N GLY A 270 31.33 -3.61 16.61
CA GLY A 270 30.56 -4.55 15.80
C GLY A 270 29.74 -5.56 16.61
N ARG A 271 29.92 -5.65 17.93
CA ARG A 271 29.12 -6.55 18.78
C ARG A 271 27.67 -6.11 18.82
N LYS A 272 26.77 -7.08 18.67
CA LYS A 272 25.33 -6.86 18.79
C LYS A 272 24.84 -7.32 20.16
N PRO A 273 24.34 -6.42 21.03
CA PRO A 273 24.02 -6.76 22.41
C PRO A 273 23.08 -7.96 22.53
N ILE A 274 22.06 -8.08 21.68
CA ILE A 274 21.13 -9.20 21.67
C ILE A 274 21.79 -10.60 21.58
N PHE A 275 22.86 -10.73 20.79
CA PHE A 275 23.60 -11.99 20.61
C PHE A 275 24.65 -12.20 21.71
N GLU A 276 25.01 -11.14 22.45
CA GLU A 276 25.87 -11.23 23.63
C GLU A 276 25.13 -11.75 24.87
N LEU A 277 23.81 -11.59 24.91
CA LEU A 277 22.99 -12.14 25.98
C LEU A 277 22.90 -13.68 25.92
N MET A 278 23.17 -14.28 24.76
CA MET A 278 23.00 -15.70 24.53
C MET A 278 24.29 -16.48 24.82
N PRO A 279 24.21 -17.65 25.49
CA PRO A 279 25.36 -18.53 25.65
C PRO A 279 25.79 -19.08 24.29
N ASN A 280 27.09 -19.33 24.14
CA ASN A 280 27.69 -19.74 22.86
C ASN A 280 27.05 -21.02 22.26
N GLU A 281 26.64 -21.96 23.12
CA GLU A 281 25.97 -23.21 22.70
C GLU A 281 24.59 -22.98 22.05
N PHE A 282 23.89 -21.92 22.47
CA PHE A 282 22.56 -21.59 21.96
C PHE A 282 22.61 -20.60 20.79
N LEU A 283 23.74 -19.94 20.55
CA LEU A 283 23.86 -18.80 19.64
C LEU A 283 23.38 -19.11 18.20
N ILE A 284 23.79 -20.25 17.63
CA ILE A 284 23.33 -20.67 16.28
C ILE A 284 21.82 -20.83 16.24
N THR A 285 21.24 -21.48 17.25
CA THR A 285 19.78 -21.66 17.37
C THR A 285 19.08 -20.31 17.49
N GLY A 286 19.60 -19.40 18.32
CA GLY A 286 19.09 -18.04 18.47
C GLY A 286 19.12 -17.24 17.17
N ILE A 287 20.21 -17.36 16.38
CA ILE A 287 20.33 -16.73 15.05
C ILE A 287 19.29 -17.32 14.10
N CYS A 288 19.11 -18.64 14.04
CA CYS A 288 18.08 -19.25 13.19
C CYS A 288 16.66 -18.74 13.54
N ILE A 289 16.34 -18.62 14.83
CA ILE A 289 15.04 -18.07 15.28
C ILE A 289 14.94 -16.58 14.89
N ALA A 290 15.99 -15.79 15.07
CA ALA A 290 16.04 -14.39 14.67
C ALA A 290 15.84 -14.21 13.16
N THR A 291 16.51 -15.03 12.34
CA THR A 291 16.35 -15.01 10.88
C THR A 291 14.93 -15.41 10.47
N ALA A 292 14.33 -16.41 11.12
CA ALA A 292 12.95 -16.77 10.88
C ALA A 292 11.98 -15.63 11.23
N ALA A 293 12.18 -14.96 12.37
CA ALA A 293 11.41 -13.78 12.75
C ALA A 293 11.57 -12.62 11.75
N ALA A 294 12.79 -12.35 11.28
CA ALA A 294 13.08 -11.32 10.27
C ALA A 294 12.41 -11.63 8.91
N ILE A 295 12.38 -12.90 8.50
CA ILE A 295 11.65 -13.35 7.30
C ILE A 295 10.15 -13.08 7.48
N ILE A 296 9.57 -13.42 8.64
CA ILE A 296 8.15 -13.20 8.93
C ILE A 296 7.80 -11.70 8.95
N ALA A 297 8.65 -10.88 9.58
CA ALA A 297 8.52 -9.41 9.58
C ALA A 297 8.47 -8.84 8.17
N SER A 298 9.42 -9.28 7.34
CA SER A 298 9.51 -8.87 5.93
C SER A 298 8.27 -9.28 5.13
N GLN A 299 7.77 -10.51 5.34
CA GLN A 299 6.58 -11.05 4.69
C GLN A 299 5.33 -10.22 4.99
N ALA A 300 5.12 -9.88 6.27
CA ALA A 300 3.99 -9.06 6.69
C ALA A 300 3.99 -7.69 5.99
N LEU A 301 5.13 -7.01 5.96
CA LEU A 301 5.25 -5.69 5.34
C LEU A 301 5.07 -5.71 3.81
N ILE A 302 5.57 -6.76 3.14
CA ILE A 302 5.35 -6.95 1.70
C ILE A 302 3.86 -7.16 1.40
N SER A 303 3.19 -7.99 2.21
CA SER A 303 1.73 -8.17 2.10
C SER A 303 0.98 -6.86 2.36
N GLY A 304 1.36 -6.09 3.39
CA GLY A 304 0.79 -4.78 3.68
C GLY A 304 0.99 -3.78 2.52
N SER A 305 2.14 -3.81 1.86
CA SER A 305 2.43 -3.00 0.68
C SER A 305 1.50 -3.33 -0.49
N PHE A 306 1.18 -4.60 -0.71
CA PHE A 306 0.19 -5.00 -1.72
C PHE A 306 -1.19 -4.44 -1.40
N THR A 307 -1.65 -4.58 -0.15
CA THR A 307 -2.93 -4.05 0.31
C THR A 307 -3.01 -2.53 0.10
N LEU A 308 -1.96 -1.80 0.49
CA LEU A 308 -1.88 -0.36 0.30
C LEU A 308 -1.99 0.04 -1.18
N ILE A 309 -1.36 -0.71 -2.09
CA ILE A 309 -1.49 -0.47 -3.54
C ILE A 309 -2.90 -0.73 -4.05
N ALA A 310 -3.57 -1.78 -3.60
CA ALA A 310 -4.97 -2.00 -3.97
C ALA A 310 -5.89 -0.87 -3.47
N GLU A 311 -5.66 -0.33 -2.27
CA GLU A 311 -6.37 0.84 -1.78
C GLU A 311 -6.05 2.09 -2.60
N ALA A 312 -4.78 2.29 -2.96
CA ALA A 312 -4.35 3.41 -3.80
C ALA A 312 -5.00 3.37 -5.19
N ILE A 313 -5.18 2.18 -5.80
CA ILE A 313 -5.91 2.01 -7.07
C ILE A 313 -7.37 2.45 -6.90
N ARG A 314 -8.04 2.02 -5.81
CA ARG A 314 -9.43 2.41 -5.51
C ARG A 314 -9.60 3.91 -5.31
N LEU A 315 -8.59 4.58 -4.77
CA LEU A 315 -8.55 6.03 -4.57
C LEU A 315 -8.06 6.80 -5.81
N SER A 316 -7.78 6.12 -6.93
CA SER A 316 -7.20 6.71 -8.14
C SER A 316 -5.83 7.39 -7.91
N PHE A 317 -5.09 6.94 -6.89
CA PHE A 317 -3.71 7.34 -6.63
C PHE A 317 -2.70 6.46 -7.38
N TRP A 318 -3.07 5.26 -7.82
CA TRP A 318 -2.15 4.34 -8.48
C TRP A 318 -2.69 3.84 -9.82
N PRO A 319 -1.81 3.56 -10.81
CA PRO A 319 -2.20 2.87 -12.03
C PRO A 319 -2.91 1.55 -11.79
N LYS A 320 -3.89 1.23 -12.63
CA LYS A 320 -4.57 -0.07 -12.58
C LYS A 320 -3.58 -1.17 -12.95
N VAL A 321 -3.11 -1.91 -11.95
CA VAL A 321 -2.24 -3.09 -12.10
C VAL A 321 -3.03 -4.37 -11.83
N ARG A 322 -2.48 -5.51 -12.25
CA ARG A 322 -3.11 -6.82 -12.02
C ARG A 322 -3.09 -7.15 -10.53
N LEU A 323 -4.27 -7.41 -9.98
CA LEU A 323 -4.49 -7.84 -8.60
C LEU A 323 -4.88 -9.33 -8.62
N ASN A 324 -4.07 -10.19 -8.02
CA ASN A 324 -4.38 -11.61 -7.88
C ASN A 324 -4.78 -11.89 -6.42
N TYR A 325 -5.80 -12.71 -6.21
CA TYR A 325 -6.27 -13.10 -4.88
C TYR A 325 -6.08 -14.62 -4.68
N PRO A 326 -4.97 -15.07 -4.05
CA PRO A 326 -4.71 -16.49 -3.82
C PRO A 326 -5.64 -17.10 -2.74
N SER A 327 -6.03 -16.27 -1.78
CA SER A 327 -6.90 -16.55 -0.62
C SER A 327 -8.36 -16.83 -0.94
N ASP A 328 -9.21 -17.10 0.06
CA ASP A 328 -10.62 -16.64 0.18
C ASP A 328 -10.75 -15.49 1.19
N GLN A 329 -9.71 -15.33 2.01
CA GLN A 329 -9.67 -14.33 3.07
C GLN A 329 -9.36 -12.95 2.51
N LYS A 330 -9.98 -11.93 3.11
CA LYS A 330 -9.73 -10.52 2.80
C LYS A 330 -8.27 -10.19 3.13
N GLY A 331 -7.61 -9.42 2.25
CA GLY A 331 -6.23 -8.93 2.36
C GLY A 331 -5.09 -9.90 1.96
N GLN A 332 -5.39 -11.16 1.61
CA GLN A 332 -4.40 -12.00 0.91
C GLN A 332 -4.37 -11.62 -0.57
N LEU A 333 -3.54 -10.64 -0.89
CA LEU A 333 -3.40 -10.03 -2.19
C LEU A 333 -1.98 -10.24 -2.71
N TYR A 334 -1.85 -10.59 -3.98
CA TYR A 334 -0.57 -10.65 -4.67
C TYR A 334 -0.58 -9.68 -5.86
N VAL A 335 0.40 -8.77 -5.89
CA VAL A 335 0.57 -7.78 -6.96
C VAL A 335 1.92 -8.02 -7.64
N PRO A 336 1.96 -8.74 -8.79
CA PRO A 336 3.21 -9.18 -9.41
C PRO A 336 4.20 -8.05 -9.71
N SER A 337 3.71 -6.93 -10.24
CA SER A 337 4.54 -5.76 -10.55
C SER A 337 5.16 -5.13 -9.32
N MET A 338 4.40 -5.08 -8.21
CA MET A 338 4.89 -4.53 -6.95
C MET A 338 5.90 -5.48 -6.29
N ASN A 339 5.69 -6.78 -6.40
CA ASN A 339 6.62 -7.80 -5.91
C ASN A 339 8.02 -7.63 -6.52
N ILE A 340 8.08 -7.47 -7.84
CA ILE A 340 9.35 -7.26 -8.55
C ILE A 340 9.99 -5.92 -8.16
N LEU A 341 9.20 -4.86 -8.07
CA LEU A 341 9.69 -3.53 -7.69
C LEU A 341 10.28 -3.54 -6.27
N LEU A 342 9.57 -4.09 -5.30
CA LEU A 342 10.04 -4.24 -3.93
C LEU A 342 11.28 -5.13 -3.84
N TRP A 343 11.32 -6.25 -4.58
CA TRP A 343 12.49 -7.13 -4.64
C TRP A 343 13.72 -6.37 -5.16
N LEU A 344 13.62 -5.69 -6.31
CA LEU A 344 14.72 -4.90 -6.87
C LEU A 344 15.19 -3.80 -5.90
N GLY A 345 14.24 -3.14 -5.23
CA GLY A 345 14.54 -2.14 -4.21
C GLY A 345 15.32 -2.74 -3.03
N CYS A 346 14.87 -3.87 -2.49
CA CYS A 346 15.54 -4.56 -1.39
C CYS A 346 16.97 -4.98 -1.78
N MET A 347 17.14 -5.56 -2.97
CA MET A 347 18.45 -5.96 -3.48
C MET A 347 19.39 -4.75 -3.64
N GLY A 348 18.88 -3.63 -4.16
CA GLY A 348 19.63 -2.38 -4.30
C GLY A 348 20.09 -1.82 -2.95
N VAL A 349 19.23 -1.85 -1.93
CA VAL A 349 19.55 -1.39 -0.56
C VAL A 349 20.64 -2.24 0.06
N VAL A 350 20.53 -3.57 -0.02
CA VAL A 350 21.56 -4.49 0.51
C VAL A 350 22.90 -4.28 -0.18
N LEU A 351 22.93 -4.15 -1.51
CA LEU A 351 24.16 -3.96 -2.26
C LEU A 351 24.82 -2.59 -2.00
N TYR A 352 24.01 -1.56 -1.75
CA TYR A 352 24.49 -0.21 -1.49
C TYR A 352 25.06 -0.07 -0.08
N PHE A 353 24.33 -0.50 0.96
CA PHE A 353 24.72 -0.29 2.36
C PHE A 353 25.60 -1.41 2.92
N LYS A 354 25.42 -2.66 2.46
CA LYS A 354 26.13 -3.89 2.87
C LYS A 354 25.94 -4.31 4.33
N GLU A 355 26.05 -3.38 5.27
CA GLU A 355 25.93 -3.59 6.72
C GLU A 355 24.62 -3.00 7.25
N SER A 356 24.01 -3.65 8.24
CA SER A 356 22.76 -3.20 8.84
C SER A 356 22.89 -1.86 9.57
N THR A 357 24.02 -1.60 10.23
CA THR A 357 24.34 -0.35 10.92
C THR A 357 24.28 0.85 9.97
N ALA A 358 24.74 0.68 8.73
CA ALA A 358 24.67 1.70 7.70
C ALA A 358 23.22 1.92 7.18
N MET A 359 22.39 0.88 7.19
CA MET A 359 20.97 0.97 6.80
C MET A 359 20.11 1.69 7.84
N GLU A 360 20.50 1.69 9.12
CA GLU A 360 19.73 2.34 10.20
C GLU A 360 19.47 3.83 9.93
N ALA A 361 20.44 4.51 9.32
CA ALA A 361 20.32 5.92 8.96
C ALA A 361 19.23 6.16 7.90
N ALA A 362 19.07 5.23 6.96
CA ALA A 362 18.05 5.29 5.91
C ALA A 362 16.64 5.01 6.43
N TYR A 363 16.52 4.17 7.46
CA TYR A 363 15.27 3.57 7.88
C TYR A 363 14.31 4.52 8.63
N GLY A 364 14.80 5.26 9.63
CA GLY A 364 13.93 6.05 10.52
C GLY A 364 13.23 7.26 9.87
N LEU A 365 13.78 7.80 8.78
CA LEU A 365 13.33 9.08 8.22
C LEU A 365 11.99 8.99 7.46
N ALA A 366 11.75 7.92 6.69
CA ALA A 366 10.50 7.79 5.94
C ALA A 366 9.32 7.48 6.86
N ILE A 367 9.49 6.58 7.83
CA ILE A 367 8.42 6.15 8.73
C ILE A 367 7.95 7.30 9.63
N THR A 368 8.86 8.14 10.13
CA THR A 368 8.48 9.34 10.93
C THR A 368 7.54 10.26 10.15
N LEU A 369 7.79 10.46 8.85
CA LEU A 369 6.88 11.22 7.98
C LEU A 369 5.51 10.54 7.84
N THR A 370 5.47 9.22 7.65
CA THR A 370 4.21 8.46 7.64
C THR A 370 3.42 8.72 8.92
N MET A 371 4.06 8.56 10.08
CA MET A 371 3.40 8.71 11.38
C MET A 371 2.83 10.12 11.58
N LEU A 372 3.55 11.15 11.13
CA LEU A 372 3.12 12.54 11.19
C LEU A 372 1.92 12.82 10.28
N MET A 373 1.91 12.25 9.07
CA MET A 373 0.74 12.32 8.18
C MET A 373 -0.46 11.59 8.78
N THR A 374 -0.26 10.43 9.41
CA THR A 374 -1.32 9.71 10.13
C THR A 374 -1.85 10.53 11.31
N THR A 375 -0.99 11.23 12.05
CA THR A 375 -1.39 12.14 13.15
C THR A 375 -2.32 13.25 12.64
N ILE A 376 -1.97 13.88 11.51
CA ILE A 376 -2.79 14.94 10.88
C ILE A 376 -4.16 14.38 10.43
N LEU A 377 -4.17 13.24 9.75
CA LEU A 377 -5.41 12.60 9.30
C LEU A 377 -6.29 12.16 10.48
N MET A 378 -5.68 11.62 11.54
CA MET A 378 -6.38 11.17 12.74
C MET A 378 -6.99 12.35 13.52
N ALA A 379 -6.27 13.46 13.65
CA ALA A 379 -6.80 14.66 14.28
C ALA A 379 -8.05 15.19 13.54
N TYR A 380 -8.02 15.16 12.20
CA TYR A 380 -9.17 15.55 11.40
C TYR A 380 -10.33 14.55 11.50
N TYR A 381 -10.04 13.24 11.59
CA TYR A 381 -11.04 12.22 11.86
C TYR A 381 -11.75 12.45 13.21
N LEU A 382 -10.99 12.74 14.28
CA LEU A 382 -11.55 13.07 15.60
C LEU A 382 -12.43 14.33 15.55
N TYR A 383 -12.04 15.32 14.74
CA TYR A 383 -12.83 16.53 14.50
C TYR A 383 -14.18 16.21 13.83
N ILE A 384 -14.21 15.39 12.77
CA ILE A 384 -15.47 14.97 12.11
C ILE A 384 -16.35 14.19 13.09
N LYS A 385 -15.75 13.33 13.93
CA LYS A 385 -16.47 12.56 14.96
C LYS A 385 -16.94 13.40 16.15
N LYS A 386 -16.77 14.72 16.12
CA LYS A 386 -17.21 15.69 17.14
C LYS A 386 -16.64 15.41 18.54
N PHE A 387 -15.42 14.89 18.62
CA PHE A 387 -14.70 14.86 19.90
C PHE A 387 -14.45 16.28 20.41
N ASN A 388 -14.33 16.43 21.73
CA ASN A 388 -14.09 17.74 22.33
C ASN A 388 -12.77 18.34 21.81
N ARG A 389 -12.85 19.60 21.34
CA ARG A 389 -11.77 20.35 20.70
C ARG A 389 -10.50 20.39 21.55
N MET A 390 -10.63 20.49 22.87
CA MET A 390 -9.48 20.50 23.79
C MET A 390 -8.65 19.22 23.68
N TRP A 391 -9.30 18.05 23.65
CA TRP A 391 -8.61 16.77 23.51
C TRP A 391 -7.94 16.60 22.14
N ILE A 392 -8.54 17.15 21.09
CA ILE A 392 -7.96 17.14 19.74
C ILE A 392 -6.69 18.00 19.70
N VAL A 393 -6.73 19.19 20.30
CA VAL A 393 -5.55 20.07 20.39
C VAL A 393 -4.45 19.42 21.23
N ILE A 394 -4.78 18.84 22.38
CA ILE A 394 -3.82 18.12 23.22
C ILE A 394 -3.18 16.96 22.44
N PHE A 395 -4.00 16.12 21.78
CA PHE A 395 -3.52 15.03 20.93
C PHE A 395 -2.54 15.55 19.88
N LEU A 396 -2.93 16.58 19.13
CA LEU A 396 -2.14 17.14 18.04
C LEU A 396 -0.83 17.75 18.55
N CYS A 397 -0.86 18.54 19.64
CA CYS A 397 0.34 19.12 20.23
C CYS A 397 1.31 18.06 20.74
N VAL A 398 0.83 17.04 21.46
CA VAL A 398 1.68 15.97 22.01
C VAL A 398 2.37 15.18 20.90
N TYR A 399 1.61 14.70 19.91
CA TYR A 399 2.18 13.85 18.87
C TYR A 399 3.00 14.62 17.83
N ILE A 400 2.62 15.86 17.46
CA ILE A 400 3.47 16.68 16.59
C ILE A 400 4.79 17.02 17.28
N LEU A 401 4.79 17.32 18.58
CA LEU A 401 6.04 17.61 19.30
C LEU A 401 6.93 16.36 19.38
N LEU A 402 6.34 15.21 19.73
CA LEU A 402 7.07 13.94 19.87
C LEU A 402 7.61 13.45 18.51
N GLU A 403 6.77 13.41 17.48
CA GLU A 403 7.16 12.97 16.13
C GLU A 403 8.06 13.99 15.45
N GLY A 404 7.82 15.28 15.69
CA GLY A 404 8.68 16.37 15.24
C GLY A 404 10.08 16.25 15.84
N ALA A 405 10.19 15.92 17.13
CA ALA A 405 11.49 15.66 17.77
C ALA A 405 12.21 14.47 17.12
N PHE A 406 11.50 13.36 16.84
CA PHE A 406 12.07 12.23 16.12
C PHE A 406 12.49 12.58 14.70
N LEU A 407 11.69 13.37 13.97
CA LEU A 407 12.00 13.80 12.62
C LEU A 407 13.26 14.68 12.61
N VAL A 408 13.35 15.66 13.51
CA VAL A 408 14.53 16.52 13.65
C VAL A 408 15.77 15.69 14.00
N ALA A 409 15.67 14.74 14.93
CA ALA A 409 16.78 13.87 15.28
C ALA A 409 17.23 12.99 14.10
N ASN A 410 16.29 12.45 13.32
CA ASN A 410 16.59 11.63 12.14
C ASN A 410 17.14 12.44 10.95
N LEU A 411 16.78 13.72 10.82
CA LEU A 411 17.32 14.59 9.75
C LEU A 411 18.85 14.73 9.81
N ARG A 412 19.45 14.56 10.99
CA ARG A 412 20.92 14.54 11.11
C ARG A 412 21.57 13.35 10.41
N LYS A 413 20.86 12.21 10.36
CA LYS A 413 21.31 11.00 9.65
C LYS A 413 21.09 11.12 8.13
N PHE A 414 20.55 12.23 7.63
CA PHE A 414 20.33 12.46 6.19
C PHE A 414 21.61 12.32 5.38
N SER A 415 22.74 12.89 5.84
CA SER A 415 24.04 12.78 5.14
C SER A 415 24.66 11.39 5.19
N HIS A 416 24.18 10.52 6.09
CA HIS A 416 24.71 9.18 6.34
C HIS A 416 23.82 8.08 5.73
N GLY A 417 22.98 8.42 4.75
CA GLY A 417 22.11 7.46 4.04
C GLY A 417 20.61 7.69 4.21
N GLY A 418 20.19 8.58 5.13
CA GLY A 418 18.80 8.99 5.32
C GLY A 418 18.08 9.45 4.04
N TYR A 419 18.83 10.02 3.10
CA TYR A 419 18.27 10.50 1.84
C TYR A 419 17.72 9.37 0.95
N VAL A 420 18.20 8.13 1.09
CA VAL A 420 17.81 7.01 0.21
C VAL A 420 16.31 6.71 0.32
N SER A 421 15.78 6.62 1.54
CA SER A 421 14.35 6.35 1.75
C SER A 421 13.46 7.51 1.28
N LEU A 422 13.94 8.75 1.38
CA LEU A 422 13.23 9.92 0.84
C LEU A 422 13.23 9.98 -0.69
N ILE A 423 14.31 9.57 -1.36
CA ILE A 423 14.34 9.45 -2.82
C ILE A 423 13.31 8.41 -3.27
N ILE A 424 13.27 7.24 -2.63
CA ILE A 424 12.29 6.19 -2.92
C ILE A 424 10.87 6.74 -2.71
N ALA A 425 10.61 7.36 -1.55
CA ALA A 425 9.31 7.95 -1.26
C ALA A 425 8.93 9.04 -2.28
N PHE A 426 9.88 9.90 -2.68
CA PHE A 426 9.65 10.97 -3.66
C PHE A 426 9.26 10.42 -5.05
N LEU A 427 9.91 9.35 -5.49
CA LEU A 427 9.55 8.67 -6.74
C LEU A 427 8.11 8.14 -6.68
N ILE A 428 7.74 7.50 -5.57
CA ILE A 428 6.38 6.97 -5.36
C ILE A 428 5.34 8.10 -5.27
N VAL A 429 5.63 9.18 -4.53
CA VAL A 429 4.79 10.39 -4.48
C VAL A 429 4.59 10.97 -5.86
N THR A 430 5.65 11.03 -6.68
CA THR A 430 5.57 11.58 -8.04
C THR A 430 4.60 10.76 -8.89
N VAL A 431 4.69 9.43 -8.87
CA VAL A 431 3.73 8.55 -9.56
C VAL A 431 2.31 8.81 -9.06
N MET A 432 2.10 8.87 -7.73
CA MET A 432 0.77 9.07 -7.16
C MET A 432 0.15 10.43 -7.51
N VAL A 433 0.94 11.51 -7.43
CA VAL A 433 0.50 12.87 -7.75
C VAL A 433 0.18 13.01 -9.23
N VAL A 434 1.04 12.47 -10.11
CA VAL A 434 0.81 12.48 -11.56
C VAL A 434 -0.49 11.73 -11.88
N TRP A 435 -0.68 10.55 -11.30
CA TRP A 435 -1.87 9.74 -11.56
C TRP A 435 -3.15 10.40 -11.04
N TYR A 436 -3.12 10.92 -9.82
CA TYR A 436 -4.25 11.63 -9.21
C TYR A 436 -4.63 12.89 -10.00
N ARG A 437 -3.67 13.76 -10.32
CA ARG A 437 -3.92 14.99 -11.08
C ARG A 437 -4.39 14.68 -12.49
N ALA A 438 -3.80 13.69 -13.17
CA ALA A 438 -4.25 13.26 -14.48
C ALA A 438 -5.69 12.69 -14.43
N GLY A 439 -6.05 11.98 -13.36
CA GLY A 439 -7.42 11.53 -13.11
C GLY A 439 -8.42 12.69 -13.03
N ILE A 440 -8.08 13.75 -12.27
CA ILE A 440 -8.92 14.97 -12.18
C ILE A 440 -9.04 15.65 -13.54
N ILE A 441 -7.93 15.82 -14.26
CA ILE A 441 -7.92 16.43 -15.59
C ILE A 441 -8.81 15.61 -16.54
N LYS A 442 -8.64 14.29 -16.59
CA LYS A 442 -9.47 13.38 -17.42
C LYS A 442 -10.94 13.45 -17.06
N MET A 443 -11.29 13.49 -15.77
CA MET A 443 -12.68 13.55 -15.32
C MET A 443 -13.34 14.88 -15.74
N ARG A 444 -12.64 16.00 -15.56
CA ARG A 444 -13.10 17.33 -16.01
C ARG A 444 -13.35 17.39 -17.53
N LEU A 445 -12.60 16.60 -18.29
CA LEU A 445 -12.65 16.54 -19.75
C LEU A 445 -13.55 15.43 -20.30
N THR A 446 -14.12 14.60 -19.43
CA THR A 446 -15.09 13.58 -19.86
C THR A 446 -16.44 14.24 -19.91
N GLU A 447 -16.85 14.64 -21.11
CA GLU A 447 -18.20 15.14 -21.34
C GLU A 447 -19.19 13.97 -21.45
N TYR A 448 -20.23 14.03 -20.63
CA TYR A 448 -21.38 13.16 -20.72
C TYR A 448 -22.52 13.90 -21.41
N THR A 449 -23.24 13.18 -22.26
CA THR A 449 -24.44 13.67 -22.91
C THR A 449 -25.59 12.72 -22.60
N LYS A 450 -26.82 13.23 -22.71
CA LYS A 450 -28.02 12.40 -22.54
C LYS A 450 -28.18 11.51 -23.76
N LEU A 451 -28.28 10.21 -23.55
CA LEU A 451 -28.45 9.24 -24.63
C LEU A 451 -29.77 9.46 -25.37
N ASP A 452 -30.80 9.92 -24.66
CA ASP A 452 -32.14 10.24 -25.21
C ASP A 452 -32.09 11.15 -26.44
N LYS A 453 -31.10 12.05 -26.53
CA LYS A 453 -30.94 12.97 -27.66
C LYS A 453 -30.49 12.30 -28.96
N TYR A 454 -29.98 11.08 -28.89
CA TYR A 454 -29.38 10.37 -30.02
C TYR A 454 -30.09 9.05 -30.34
N ILE A 455 -31.19 8.73 -29.64
CA ILE A 455 -31.93 7.48 -29.88
C ILE A 455 -32.40 7.42 -31.32
N ASP A 456 -33.09 8.46 -31.80
CA ASP A 456 -33.64 8.50 -33.15
C ASP A 456 -32.53 8.43 -34.21
N SER A 457 -31.44 9.19 -34.03
CA SER A 457 -30.29 9.15 -34.94
C SER A 457 -29.58 7.80 -34.97
N LEU A 458 -29.54 7.07 -33.85
CA LEU A 458 -28.96 5.72 -33.79
C LEU A 458 -29.84 4.69 -34.52
N LYS A 459 -31.17 4.85 -34.43
CA LYS A 459 -32.13 4.02 -35.18
C LYS A 459 -32.03 4.27 -36.69
N GLU A 460 -32.05 5.53 -37.10
CA GLU A 460 -31.86 5.92 -38.50
C GLU A 460 -30.54 5.34 -39.05
N LEU A 461 -29.45 5.40 -38.27
CA LEU A 461 -28.16 4.83 -38.67
C LEU A 461 -28.19 3.29 -38.77
N SER A 462 -28.99 2.59 -37.95
CA SER A 462 -29.17 1.14 -38.01
C SER A 462 -29.88 0.73 -39.31
N GLU A 463 -30.86 1.52 -39.74
CA GLU A 463 -31.67 1.29 -40.94
C GLU A 463 -31.02 1.81 -42.23
N ASP A 464 -30.06 2.73 -42.14
CA ASP A 464 -29.41 3.36 -43.30
C ASP A 464 -28.57 2.38 -44.13
N MET A 465 -29.16 1.88 -45.21
CA MET A 465 -28.50 0.97 -46.15
C MET A 465 -27.38 1.62 -46.97
N THR A 466 -27.27 2.95 -46.99
CA THR A 466 -26.18 3.64 -47.70
C THR A 466 -24.85 3.55 -46.95
N VAL A 467 -24.89 3.34 -45.64
CA VAL A 467 -23.71 3.12 -44.81
C VAL A 467 -23.38 1.62 -44.77
N PRO A 468 -22.14 1.21 -45.11
CA PRO A 468 -21.73 -0.18 -44.98
C PRO A 468 -21.84 -0.67 -43.53
N LYS A 469 -22.47 -1.82 -43.34
CA LYS A 469 -22.65 -2.45 -42.02
C LYS A 469 -21.29 -2.75 -41.38
N TYR A 470 -21.08 -2.22 -40.17
CA TYR A 470 -19.83 -2.33 -39.43
C TYR A 470 -19.76 -3.59 -38.55
N ALA A 471 -20.89 -3.96 -37.93
CA ALA A 471 -21.11 -5.17 -37.15
C ALA A 471 -22.62 -5.41 -36.98
N THR A 472 -23.04 -6.63 -36.65
CA THR A 472 -24.42 -6.92 -36.21
C THR A 472 -24.64 -6.37 -34.80
N HIS A 473 -23.73 -6.70 -33.87
CA HIS A 473 -23.77 -6.21 -32.49
C HIS A 473 -22.52 -5.38 -32.19
N LEU A 474 -22.70 -4.07 -32.01
CA LEU A 474 -21.61 -3.14 -31.73
C LEU A 474 -21.59 -2.77 -30.25
N VAL A 475 -20.54 -3.19 -29.55
CA VAL A 475 -20.42 -3.06 -28.09
C VAL A 475 -19.41 -1.98 -27.72
N PHE A 476 -19.84 -0.93 -27.03
CA PHE A 476 -18.98 0.12 -26.50
C PHE A 476 -18.84 0.01 -24.98
N MET A 477 -17.61 0.07 -24.50
CA MET A 477 -17.34 0.21 -23.06
C MET A 477 -17.59 1.67 -22.64
N SER A 478 -18.46 1.85 -21.65
CA SER A 478 -18.90 3.16 -21.16
C SER A 478 -18.55 3.34 -19.68
N ASN A 479 -17.99 4.49 -19.31
CA ASN A 479 -17.77 4.87 -17.92
C ASN A 479 -19.01 5.55 -17.29
N ALA A 480 -20.03 5.86 -18.07
CA ALA A 480 -21.28 6.44 -17.57
C ALA A 480 -22.11 5.41 -16.79
N SER A 481 -22.20 5.59 -15.47
CA SER A 481 -22.93 4.68 -14.57
C SER A 481 -24.45 4.82 -14.67
N ARG A 482 -24.96 6.02 -14.98
CA ARG A 482 -26.40 6.30 -15.14
C ARG A 482 -26.90 5.77 -16.48
N SER A 483 -28.09 5.17 -16.49
CA SER A 483 -28.67 4.54 -17.69
C SER A 483 -28.91 5.53 -18.84
N ASN A 484 -29.25 6.77 -18.53
CA ASN A 484 -29.59 7.83 -19.49
C ASN A 484 -28.38 8.65 -19.97
N GLU A 485 -27.17 8.38 -19.47
CA GLU A 485 -25.96 9.11 -19.84
C GLU A 485 -25.02 8.22 -20.65
N ILE A 486 -24.30 8.85 -21.58
CA ILE A 486 -23.24 8.26 -22.37
C ILE A 486 -22.11 9.27 -22.58
N GLU A 487 -20.87 8.82 -22.75
CA GLU A 487 -19.76 9.70 -23.08
C GLU A 487 -19.94 10.28 -24.50
N SER A 488 -19.85 11.60 -24.65
CA SER A 488 -19.98 12.30 -25.94
C SER A 488 -18.99 11.77 -27.00
N LYS A 489 -17.84 11.24 -26.56
CA LYS A 489 -16.84 10.63 -27.44
C LYS A 489 -17.27 9.29 -28.04
N ILE A 490 -18.17 8.54 -27.40
CA ILE A 490 -18.77 7.34 -28.00
C ILE A 490 -19.67 7.75 -29.15
N ILE A 491 -20.54 8.73 -28.94
CA ILE A 491 -21.40 9.31 -29.99
C ILE A 491 -20.56 9.88 -31.14
N TYR A 492 -19.51 10.64 -30.84
CA TYR A 492 -18.56 11.14 -31.84
C TYR A 492 -17.93 9.99 -32.65
N SER A 493 -17.53 8.89 -32.00
CA SER A 493 -16.96 7.72 -32.69
C SER A 493 -17.99 7.05 -33.61
N ILE A 494 -19.26 6.96 -33.19
CA ILE A 494 -20.33 6.34 -33.98
C ILE A 494 -20.66 7.18 -35.21
N PHE A 495 -20.84 8.50 -35.07
CA PHE A 495 -21.34 9.36 -36.16
C PHE A 495 -20.27 10.12 -36.93
N GLN A 496 -19.27 10.72 -36.25
CA GLN A 496 -18.42 11.77 -36.85
C GLN A 496 -17.07 11.28 -37.39
N LYS A 497 -16.65 10.05 -37.09
CA LYS A 497 -15.48 9.44 -37.76
C LYS A 497 -15.90 8.86 -39.11
N ARG A 498 -16.07 7.54 -39.13
CA ARG A 498 -16.75 6.81 -40.20
C ARG A 498 -18.02 6.28 -39.56
N PRO A 499 -19.22 6.65 -40.06
CA PRO A 499 -20.49 6.18 -39.52
C PRO A 499 -20.46 4.67 -39.29
N LYS A 500 -20.72 4.25 -38.05
CA LYS A 500 -20.67 2.85 -37.63
C LYS A 500 -22.08 2.29 -37.54
N ARG A 501 -22.61 1.91 -38.69
CA ARG A 501 -23.88 1.19 -38.75
C ARG A 501 -23.78 -0.17 -38.08
N ALA A 502 -24.67 -0.43 -37.15
CA ALA A 502 -24.87 -1.73 -36.54
C ALA A 502 -26.36 -1.98 -36.33
N ASP A 503 -26.77 -3.24 -36.29
CA ASP A 503 -28.18 -3.58 -36.06
C ASP A 503 -28.56 -3.27 -34.61
N ILE A 504 -27.66 -3.60 -33.66
CA ILE A 504 -27.87 -3.35 -32.23
C ILE A 504 -26.63 -2.68 -31.62
N PHE A 505 -26.85 -1.57 -30.94
CA PHE A 505 -25.87 -0.84 -30.16
C PHE A 505 -25.93 -1.24 -28.68
N TRP A 506 -24.80 -1.70 -28.16
CA TRP A 506 -24.66 -2.12 -26.76
C TRP A 506 -23.72 -1.18 -26.01
N PHE A 507 -24.17 -0.66 -24.87
CA PHE A 507 -23.36 0.15 -23.97
C PHE A 507 -23.10 -0.62 -22.67
N VAL A 508 -21.84 -0.95 -22.40
CA VAL A 508 -21.46 -1.80 -21.26
C VAL A 508 -20.72 -0.97 -20.21
N HIS A 509 -21.26 -0.93 -19.01
CA HIS A 509 -20.63 -0.34 -17.83
C HIS A 509 -20.25 -1.43 -16.84
N VAL A 510 -19.08 -1.31 -16.20
CA VAL A 510 -18.60 -2.26 -15.19
C VAL A 510 -18.34 -1.48 -13.90
N ASP A 511 -19.16 -1.77 -12.89
CA ASP A 511 -18.99 -1.30 -11.54
C ASP A 511 -18.34 -2.40 -10.69
N SER A 512 -17.31 -2.04 -9.92
CA SER A 512 -16.60 -2.96 -9.04
C SER A 512 -17.07 -2.77 -7.61
N VAL A 513 -17.74 -3.78 -7.05
CA VAL A 513 -18.34 -3.72 -5.71
C VAL A 513 -17.42 -4.32 -4.64
N ASP A 514 -17.76 -4.08 -3.37
CA ASP A 514 -16.94 -4.49 -2.22
C ASP A 514 -17.14 -5.96 -1.84
N GLU A 515 -18.26 -6.55 -2.22
CA GLU A 515 -18.53 -7.97 -2.00
C GLU A 515 -17.67 -8.84 -2.92
N PRO A 516 -17.03 -9.92 -2.43
CA PRO A 516 -15.96 -10.64 -3.16
C PRO A 516 -16.43 -11.32 -4.44
N TYR A 517 -17.57 -12.01 -4.38
CA TYR A 517 -18.06 -12.92 -5.42
C TYR A 517 -19.33 -12.42 -6.12
N THR A 518 -19.70 -11.16 -5.91
CA THR A 518 -20.88 -10.60 -6.57
C THR A 518 -20.70 -10.67 -8.08
N MET A 519 -21.69 -11.25 -8.75
CA MET A 519 -21.75 -11.35 -10.20
C MET A 519 -23.16 -11.01 -10.63
N GLU A 520 -23.50 -9.74 -10.47
CA GLU A 520 -24.81 -9.21 -10.83
C GLU A 520 -24.70 -8.41 -12.12
N TYR A 521 -25.76 -8.39 -12.90
CA TYR A 521 -25.92 -7.47 -14.02
C TYR A 521 -27.31 -6.87 -13.99
N LYS A 522 -27.43 -5.67 -14.56
CA LYS A 522 -28.69 -5.02 -14.82
C LYS A 522 -28.72 -4.63 -16.29
N VAL A 523 -29.75 -5.08 -17.00
CA VAL A 523 -30.02 -4.65 -18.37
C VAL A 523 -31.06 -3.53 -18.36
N ASN A 524 -30.81 -2.50 -19.15
CA ASN A 524 -31.80 -1.48 -19.46
C ASN A 524 -31.96 -1.47 -20.98
N VAL A 525 -33.13 -1.89 -21.46
CA VAL A 525 -33.52 -1.76 -22.87
C VAL A 525 -33.99 -0.32 -23.07
N ILE A 526 -33.29 0.42 -23.93
CA ILE A 526 -33.53 1.85 -24.15
C ILE A 526 -34.41 2.04 -25.39
N ALA A 527 -34.08 1.29 -26.44
CA ALA A 527 -34.93 1.10 -27.61
C ALA A 527 -34.95 -0.42 -27.91
N PRO A 528 -36.14 -1.05 -28.01
CA PRO A 528 -36.26 -2.46 -28.38
C PRO A 528 -35.51 -2.75 -29.67
N ASP A 529 -34.73 -3.84 -29.69
CA ASP A 529 -33.94 -4.31 -30.84
C ASP A 529 -32.96 -3.32 -31.51
N ASP A 530 -32.68 -2.18 -30.86
CA ASP A 530 -31.75 -1.16 -31.37
C ASP A 530 -30.69 -0.77 -30.34
N ILE A 531 -31.09 -0.44 -29.09
CA ILE A 531 -30.20 0.19 -28.11
C ILE A 531 -30.38 -0.43 -26.72
N ILE A 532 -29.31 -1.05 -26.23
CA ILE A 532 -29.30 -1.76 -24.95
C ILE A 532 -28.11 -1.31 -24.10
N LYS A 533 -28.35 -1.07 -22.81
CA LYS A 533 -27.30 -0.75 -21.84
C LYS A 533 -27.21 -1.81 -20.75
N VAL A 534 -26.03 -2.38 -20.56
CA VAL A 534 -25.74 -3.42 -19.56
C VAL A 534 -24.80 -2.86 -18.50
N ASN A 535 -25.23 -2.89 -17.24
CA ASN A 535 -24.42 -2.52 -16.10
C ASN A 535 -24.04 -3.78 -15.32
N PHE A 536 -22.78 -4.17 -15.36
CA PHE A 536 -22.23 -5.23 -14.53
C PHE A 536 -21.87 -4.69 -13.14
N ARG A 537 -22.20 -5.43 -12.09
CA ARG A 537 -21.73 -5.23 -10.72
C ARG A 537 -20.91 -6.45 -10.34
N LEU A 538 -19.60 -6.32 -10.48
CA LEU A 538 -18.65 -7.43 -10.26
C LEU A 538 -17.92 -7.24 -8.94
N GLY A 539 -17.85 -8.30 -8.17
CA GLY A 539 -17.07 -8.37 -6.95
C GLY A 539 -15.58 -8.31 -7.24
N PHE A 540 -14.80 -7.82 -6.29
CA PHE A 540 -13.36 -7.57 -6.50
C PHE A 540 -12.52 -8.81 -6.82
N ARG A 541 -13.01 -10.04 -6.57
CA ARG A 541 -12.33 -11.29 -6.95
C ARG A 541 -12.71 -11.81 -8.32
N ILE A 542 -13.79 -11.30 -8.88
CA ILE A 542 -14.26 -11.72 -10.18
C ILE A 542 -13.35 -11.06 -11.21
N GLU A 543 -12.53 -11.88 -11.88
CA GLU A 543 -11.78 -11.43 -13.04
C GLU A 543 -12.76 -10.81 -14.03
N GLN A 544 -12.48 -9.61 -14.52
CA GLN A 544 -13.38 -8.91 -15.43
C GLN A 544 -13.33 -9.54 -16.82
N LYS A 545 -13.88 -10.74 -17.00
CA LYS A 545 -14.00 -11.44 -18.29
C LYS A 545 -15.24 -10.93 -19.01
N ILE A 546 -15.26 -9.64 -19.34
CA ILE A 546 -16.46 -8.98 -19.84
C ILE A 546 -16.97 -9.63 -21.13
N ASN A 547 -16.08 -10.12 -22.00
CA ASN A 547 -16.51 -10.83 -23.21
C ASN A 547 -17.36 -12.07 -22.88
N LEU A 548 -16.92 -12.88 -21.92
CA LEU A 548 -17.64 -14.08 -21.48
C LEU A 548 -18.96 -13.72 -20.78
N TYR A 549 -18.92 -12.75 -19.86
CA TYR A 549 -20.10 -12.35 -19.10
C TYR A 549 -21.15 -11.70 -19.98
N PHE A 550 -20.72 -10.88 -20.94
CA PHE A 550 -21.60 -10.28 -21.92
C PHE A 550 -22.29 -11.32 -22.80
N ARG A 551 -21.58 -12.35 -23.28
CA ARG A 551 -22.22 -13.47 -23.99
C ARG A 551 -23.31 -14.15 -23.17
N LYS A 552 -23.09 -14.37 -21.87
CA LYS A 552 -24.13 -14.93 -20.98
C LYS A 552 -25.35 -14.02 -20.81
N VAL A 553 -25.13 -12.71 -20.68
CA VAL A 553 -26.24 -11.74 -20.62
C VAL A 553 -27.06 -11.81 -21.90
N VAL A 554 -26.39 -11.86 -23.04
CA VAL A 554 -27.03 -11.95 -24.35
C VAL A 554 -27.81 -13.26 -24.50
N GLU A 555 -27.26 -14.41 -24.08
CA GLU A 555 -27.98 -15.70 -24.06
C GLU A 555 -29.24 -15.67 -23.17
N ASP A 556 -29.18 -14.99 -22.02
CA ASP A 556 -30.30 -14.84 -21.10
C ASP A 556 -31.42 -13.98 -21.72
N MET A 557 -31.05 -12.86 -22.34
CA MET A 557 -32.00 -11.98 -23.05
C MET A 557 -32.71 -12.69 -24.20
N VAL A 558 -32.02 -13.56 -24.96
CA VAL A 558 -32.65 -14.34 -26.03
C VAL A 558 -33.65 -15.36 -25.49
N LYS A 559 -33.33 -16.03 -24.38
CA LYS A 559 -34.27 -16.97 -23.73
C LYS A 559 -35.54 -16.28 -23.26
N ASN A 560 -35.43 -15.03 -22.83
CA ASN A 560 -36.57 -14.21 -22.40
C ASN A 560 -37.31 -13.53 -23.57
N GLY A 561 -36.84 -13.70 -24.81
CA GLY A 561 -37.42 -13.06 -26.00
C GLY A 561 -37.22 -11.55 -26.04
N GLU A 562 -36.22 -11.03 -25.33
CA GLU A 562 -35.93 -9.59 -25.24
C GLU A 562 -35.07 -9.06 -26.41
N VAL A 563 -34.32 -9.95 -27.08
CA VAL A 563 -33.40 -9.62 -28.18
C VAL A 563 -33.35 -10.77 -29.18
N ASP A 564 -33.30 -10.45 -30.47
CA ASP A 564 -32.96 -11.40 -31.53
C ASP A 564 -31.45 -11.35 -31.87
N LEU A 565 -30.80 -12.52 -31.83
CA LEU A 565 -29.38 -12.71 -32.16
C LEU A 565 -29.14 -13.17 -33.61
N THR A 566 -30.20 -13.46 -34.36
CA THR A 566 -30.03 -13.93 -35.73
C THR A 566 -29.34 -12.86 -36.56
N SER A 567 -28.36 -13.31 -37.33
CA SER A 567 -27.62 -12.42 -38.20
C SER A 567 -28.59 -11.78 -39.21
N ARG A 568 -28.65 -10.45 -39.29
CA ARG A 568 -29.42 -9.76 -40.35
C ARG A 568 -28.69 -9.75 -41.71
N TYR A 569 -27.55 -10.43 -41.83
CA TYR A 569 -26.92 -10.67 -43.13
C TYR A 569 -27.72 -11.73 -43.88
N GLU A 570 -28.16 -11.42 -45.09
CA GLU A 570 -29.10 -12.26 -45.83
C GLU A 570 -28.63 -13.71 -46.04
N SER A 571 -27.32 -13.92 -46.24
CA SER A 571 -26.70 -15.25 -46.37
C SER A 571 -26.63 -16.03 -45.05
N LEU A 572 -26.44 -15.34 -43.93
CA LEU A 572 -26.27 -15.93 -42.60
C LEU A 572 -27.61 -16.13 -41.90
N ASN A 573 -28.57 -15.23 -42.13
CA ASN A 573 -29.96 -15.35 -41.67
C ASN A 573 -30.61 -16.62 -42.21
N LYS A 574 -30.41 -16.90 -43.51
CA LYS A 574 -30.86 -18.14 -44.17
C LYS A 574 -30.31 -19.42 -43.53
N GLN A 575 -29.23 -19.33 -42.77
CA GLN A 575 -28.60 -20.44 -42.07
C GLN A 575 -28.81 -20.40 -40.54
N ASN A 576 -29.64 -19.47 -40.03
CA ASN A 576 -29.84 -19.22 -38.60
C ASN A 576 -28.52 -19.02 -37.82
N LEU A 577 -27.54 -18.38 -38.45
CA LEU A 577 -26.25 -18.10 -37.82
C LEU A 577 -26.33 -16.84 -36.94
N ILE A 578 -25.58 -16.84 -35.85
CA ILE A 578 -25.52 -15.75 -34.87
C ILE A 578 -24.80 -14.54 -35.48
N GLY A 579 -25.28 -13.34 -35.17
CA GLY A 579 -24.64 -12.07 -35.51
C GLY A 579 -23.18 -11.94 -35.03
N ASP A 580 -22.37 -11.19 -35.76
CA ASP A 580 -21.01 -10.87 -35.32
C ASP A 580 -21.01 -9.81 -34.19
N PHE A 581 -20.15 -10.02 -33.19
CA PHE A 581 -19.93 -9.09 -32.09
C PHE A 581 -18.63 -8.32 -32.28
N ARG A 582 -18.69 -7.00 -32.14
CA ARG A 582 -17.52 -6.14 -32.21
C ARG A 582 -17.44 -5.20 -31.02
N PHE A 583 -16.40 -5.37 -30.21
CA PHE A 583 -16.12 -4.52 -29.05
C PHE A 583 -15.28 -3.32 -29.48
N VAL A 584 -15.70 -2.11 -29.12
CA VAL A 584 -14.95 -0.87 -29.34
C VAL A 584 -14.54 -0.30 -27.99
N VAL A 585 -13.23 -0.21 -27.78
CA VAL A 585 -12.63 0.39 -26.58
C VAL A 585 -12.00 1.72 -26.97
N LEU A 586 -12.45 2.81 -26.33
CA LEU A 586 -11.93 4.14 -26.63
C LEU A 586 -10.69 4.43 -25.79
N GLU A 587 -9.52 4.36 -26.44
CA GLU A 587 -8.28 4.78 -25.81
C GLU A 587 -8.06 6.28 -26.02
N ARG A 588 -8.01 7.04 -24.93
CA ARG A 588 -7.84 8.49 -24.99
C ARG A 588 -6.36 8.85 -25.11
N PHE A 589 -6.03 9.73 -26.06
CA PHE A 589 -4.69 10.32 -26.21
C PHE A 589 -4.75 11.85 -26.14
N LEU A 590 -3.66 12.50 -25.79
CA LEU A 590 -3.59 13.96 -25.79
C LEU A 590 -3.51 14.48 -27.23
N SER A 591 -4.50 15.28 -27.67
CA SER A 591 -4.42 15.95 -28.99
C SER A 591 -3.26 16.95 -29.03
N TYR A 592 -2.62 17.08 -30.21
CA TYR A 592 -1.65 18.14 -30.50
C TYR A 592 -2.28 19.54 -30.51
N GLU A 593 -3.59 19.61 -30.74
CA GLU A 593 -4.36 20.86 -30.81
C GLU A 593 -4.66 21.48 -29.43
N ASN A 594 -4.24 20.84 -28.33
CA ASN A 594 -4.55 21.31 -27.00
C ASN A 594 -3.64 22.43 -26.52
N GLN A 595 -4.23 23.58 -26.20
CA GLN A 595 -3.58 24.59 -25.36
C GLN A 595 -3.82 24.29 -23.87
N LEU A 596 -3.01 23.40 -23.31
CA LEU A 596 -2.98 23.16 -21.86
C LEU A 596 -2.06 24.17 -21.15
N PRO A 597 -2.41 24.62 -19.92
CA PRO A 597 -1.44 25.26 -19.05
C PRO A 597 -0.20 24.37 -18.88
N LEU A 598 0.98 24.97 -18.80
CA LEU A 598 2.27 24.27 -18.80
C LEU A 598 2.30 23.11 -17.77
N MET A 599 1.80 23.35 -16.56
CA MET A 599 1.74 22.33 -15.50
C MET A 599 0.80 21.16 -15.82
N GLU A 600 -0.36 21.41 -16.43
CA GLU A 600 -1.28 20.33 -16.83
C GLU A 600 -0.70 19.51 -18.00
N SER A 601 -0.01 20.16 -18.94
CA SER A 601 0.69 19.51 -20.05
C SER A 601 1.79 18.58 -19.54
N LEU A 602 2.63 19.04 -18.60
CA LEU A 602 3.67 18.21 -17.98
C LEU A 602 3.07 16.99 -17.26
N VAL A 603 2.01 17.18 -16.47
CA VAL A 603 1.31 16.08 -15.79
C VAL A 603 0.77 15.06 -16.78
N MET A 604 0.12 15.50 -17.87
CA MET A 604 -0.43 14.60 -18.87
C MET A 604 0.67 13.85 -19.64
N LYS A 605 1.79 14.50 -19.98
CA LYS A 605 2.95 13.84 -20.60
C LYS A 605 3.53 12.77 -19.67
N ALA A 606 3.72 13.09 -18.39
CA ALA A 606 4.19 12.14 -17.39
C ALA A 606 3.21 10.96 -17.21
N TYR A 607 1.91 11.24 -17.18
CA TYR A 607 0.86 10.21 -17.12
C TYR A 607 0.95 9.24 -18.29
N PHE A 608 1.07 9.73 -19.53
CA PHE A 608 1.17 8.87 -20.71
C PHE A 608 2.48 8.08 -20.75
N PHE A 609 3.59 8.65 -20.27
CA PHE A 609 4.85 7.94 -20.10
C PHE A 609 4.70 6.77 -19.10
N ILE A 610 4.12 7.02 -17.93
CA ILE A 610 3.85 5.96 -16.94
C ILE A 610 2.89 4.91 -17.50
N LYS A 611 1.85 5.32 -18.25
CA LYS A 611 0.87 4.40 -18.85
C LYS A 611 1.51 3.38 -19.79
N GLN A 612 2.63 3.70 -20.45
CA GLN A 612 3.34 2.75 -21.34
C GLN A 612 3.87 1.52 -20.59
N PHE A 613 4.13 1.64 -19.28
CA PHE A 613 4.57 0.53 -18.42
C PHE A 613 3.40 -0.22 -17.76
N THR A 614 2.14 0.13 -18.10
CA THR A 614 0.93 -0.47 -17.53
C THR A 614 0.21 -1.32 -18.56
N ASN A 615 -0.64 -2.26 -18.10
CA ASN A 615 -1.45 -3.08 -19.01
C ASN A 615 -2.45 -2.21 -19.80
N SER A 616 -2.71 -2.62 -21.04
CA SER A 616 -3.71 -1.98 -21.90
C SER A 616 -5.14 -2.23 -21.39
N GLU A 617 -6.06 -1.31 -21.69
CA GLU A 617 -7.43 -1.30 -21.14
C GLU A 617 -8.28 -2.50 -21.62
N ASP A 618 -8.04 -2.99 -22.84
CA ASP A 618 -8.66 -4.19 -23.43
C ASP A 618 -8.31 -5.47 -22.67
N LYS A 619 -7.03 -5.65 -22.31
CA LYS A 619 -6.57 -6.77 -21.48
C LYS A 619 -7.14 -6.71 -20.07
N TRP A 620 -7.42 -5.50 -19.56
CA TRP A 620 -8.02 -5.32 -18.24
C TRP A 620 -9.48 -5.77 -18.18
N PHE A 621 -10.27 -5.47 -19.23
CA PHE A 621 -11.65 -5.93 -19.37
C PHE A 621 -11.78 -7.38 -19.88
N GLY A 622 -10.66 -8.12 -19.98
CA GLY A 622 -10.66 -9.52 -20.41
C GLY A 622 -11.36 -9.73 -21.76
N LEU A 623 -11.18 -8.80 -22.69
CA LEU A 623 -11.78 -8.87 -24.02
C LEU A 623 -10.89 -9.68 -24.97
N ASP A 624 -11.49 -10.51 -25.83
CA ASP A 624 -10.73 -11.31 -26.80
C ASP A 624 -10.21 -10.42 -27.94
N SER A 625 -8.91 -10.47 -28.21
CA SER A 625 -8.24 -9.62 -29.19
C SER A 625 -8.78 -9.73 -30.61
N SER A 626 -9.39 -10.87 -30.98
CA SER A 626 -9.99 -11.10 -32.30
C SER A 626 -11.23 -10.24 -32.57
N SER A 627 -11.92 -9.78 -31.52
CA SER A 627 -13.21 -9.08 -31.62
C SER A 627 -13.16 -7.63 -31.12
N VAL A 628 -11.98 -7.14 -30.74
CA VAL A 628 -11.78 -5.81 -30.14
C VAL A 628 -11.14 -4.85 -31.15
N LYS A 629 -11.77 -3.69 -31.33
CA LYS A 629 -11.17 -2.54 -31.99
C LYS A 629 -10.85 -1.47 -30.95
N VAL A 630 -9.55 -1.25 -30.71
CA VAL A 630 -9.10 -0.09 -29.93
C VAL A 630 -9.14 1.14 -30.83
N GLU A 631 -9.94 2.13 -30.45
CA GLU A 631 -10.00 3.41 -31.14
C GLU A 631 -9.33 4.50 -30.32
N LYS A 632 -8.36 5.16 -30.94
CA LYS A 632 -7.77 6.36 -30.38
C LYS A 632 -8.72 7.53 -30.53
N VAL A 633 -9.03 8.20 -29.43
CA VAL A 633 -9.87 9.41 -29.42
C VAL A 633 -9.10 10.55 -28.75
N PRO A 634 -9.01 11.73 -29.39
CA PRO A 634 -8.33 12.86 -28.79
C PRO A 634 -9.13 13.35 -27.57
N LEU A 635 -8.45 13.48 -26.44
CA LEU A 635 -8.83 14.40 -25.37
C LEU A 635 -8.58 15.80 -25.93
N ILE A 636 -9.65 16.54 -26.25
CA ILE A 636 -9.59 17.93 -26.73
C ILE A 636 -10.05 18.82 -25.57
N ILE A 637 -9.28 19.85 -25.27
CA ILE A 637 -9.36 20.67 -24.05
C ILE A 637 -9.72 22.10 -24.42
N ARG A 638 -8.95 22.65 -25.36
CA ARG A 638 -9.22 23.89 -26.09
C ARG A 638 -8.56 23.73 -27.46
N PRO A 639 -9.32 23.62 -28.56
CA PRO A 639 -8.73 23.65 -29.89
C PRO A 639 -8.04 24.99 -30.11
N ILE A 640 -7.01 25.03 -30.97
CA ILE A 640 -6.37 26.30 -31.36
C ILE A 640 -7.37 27.09 -32.21
N GLU A 641 -8.03 28.08 -31.62
CA GLU A 641 -9.09 28.86 -32.28
C GLU A 641 -8.54 29.85 -33.33
N ASN A 642 -7.32 30.35 -33.13
CA ASN A 642 -6.72 31.39 -33.98
C ASN A 642 -5.53 30.84 -34.76
N ILE A 643 -5.79 30.21 -35.91
CA ILE A 643 -4.76 29.86 -36.89
C ILE A 643 -4.89 30.82 -38.08
N ASN A 644 -4.02 31.82 -38.17
CA ASN A 644 -3.98 32.75 -39.31
C ASN A 644 -3.34 32.08 -40.53
N LEU A 645 -4.11 31.27 -41.26
CA LEU A 645 -3.71 30.74 -42.56
C LEU A 645 -4.03 31.75 -43.65
N LYS A 646 -2.99 32.40 -44.21
CA LYS A 646 -3.15 33.22 -45.40
C LYS A 646 -3.15 32.31 -46.63
N ARG A 647 -4.32 32.15 -47.26
CA ARG A 647 -4.43 31.47 -48.56
C ARG A 647 -3.66 32.27 -49.60
N ILE A 648 -2.63 31.67 -50.19
CA ILE A 648 -1.93 32.19 -51.35
C ILE A 648 -2.71 31.68 -52.57
N PHE A 649 -3.09 32.58 -53.48
CA PHE A 649 -3.78 32.25 -54.73
C PHE A 649 -2.78 32.11 -55.87
#